data_AF-A0A842UHA2-F1
#
_entry.id   AF-A0A842UHA2-F1
#
_cell.length_a   1.000
_cell.length_b   1.000
_cell.length_c   1.000
_cell.angle_alpha   90.00
_cell.angle_beta   90.00
_cell.angle_gamma   90.00
#
_symmetry.space_group_name_H-M   'P 1'
#
loop_
_entity.id
_entity.type
_entity.pdbx_description
1 polymer ?
#
loop_
_entity_poly.entity_id
_entity_poly.type
_entity_poly.pdbx_seq_one_letter_code
_entity_poly.pdbx_strand_id
1 'polypeptide(L)'
;VGEVLYDSQGKETEVLEVFPFQNKPLYRVTFSDSSEIIACDEHLWIVSTLDDRDKGRKRVVDTKYLEEHLKQGGRYNFVVWNPEPLEREPKDLLIDPYILGLWLGDGYSSGYQHSCSVEDAPFIMEQFHKKGYNTKPSDSSNVWTHSVEGLHAPLSEYSLIKNKHIPELYLRGSIEQRLGLLQGLMDSDGCIEASGRCHFHNADITLIEGVQELLSSLGIKYIFSVREAKSSNHKDLYALSFFTTLRVSRLPRKAKNIKLEKSQGTQHRSIKNVKFVGKGDATCFKVDSPDHSFLAGKTMIVTHNCLQFAGDAIERQNTRVYNCSFSLCDRLSFFSESFYLLLCGCGVGFSVQKQHVKKLPPLSRVDINKVRHHVIEDSIEGWADSLRELIISYIEGYYVEFSYHKIRPRGASLITSGGKAPGHYFLKKSLERIRVILDEAQGRKLKPIECHDIVCVASEAVLSGGVRRSACISLFSLDDGEMMTAKTGQWFETYPWRSNANNSVVLVDGQFDKEDFDRLFSSTKEFGEPGFYFTDNPDVGINPCGEACLNPVLEVTEENLDRVRESRDHLLAPCRGNGFPDAKVGDKVTGWQFCDLSETNAALFKTKEDMLDAMKAASIIGTLQAAYTDFPYLGSVSELITRREALIGVSMTGMVDSPNLCFDPEMQREAARLVIKTNQEIARDIDINPAARTCNVKPSGSTSLLLGCVGSGIHAHHSRRYFRRIQANPFDPVYKHFKATNPHMCAPMKPDRDVVTFCVEAPEHSWIKDDLSAIESLEMVVLTQENYVKSGTAFDTYSPGCHHGVSNTIMVRKEEWGKVKDFIWDHRRCLQGLTLLGEF
;
A
#
# COMPACT_ATOMS: atom_id res chain seq x y z
N VAL A 1 -17.00 -8.62 -5.50
CA VAL A 1 -16.53 -8.73 -4.09
C VAL A 1 -17.18 -9.97 -3.52
N GLY A 2 -16.42 -10.84 -2.84
CA GLY A 2 -16.88 -12.15 -2.38
C GLY A 2 -16.88 -13.27 -3.43
N GLU A 3 -16.46 -12.96 -4.67
CA GLU A 3 -16.22 -14.00 -5.67
C GLU A 3 -14.87 -14.67 -5.43
N VAL A 4 -14.78 -15.95 -5.77
CA VAL A 4 -13.57 -16.75 -5.59
C VAL A 4 -12.76 -16.75 -6.89
N LEU A 5 -11.50 -16.35 -6.79
CA LEU A 5 -10.45 -16.54 -7.79
C LEU A 5 -9.45 -17.59 -7.32
N TYR A 6 -8.41 -17.83 -8.10
CA TYR A 6 -7.28 -18.67 -7.69
C TYR A 6 -6.00 -17.83 -7.63
N ASP A 7 -5.11 -18.15 -6.69
CA ASP A 7 -3.81 -17.50 -6.52
C ASP A 7 -2.65 -18.24 -7.22
N SER A 8 -1.42 -17.75 -7.05
CA SER A 8 -0.22 -18.37 -7.64
C SER A 8 0.07 -19.80 -7.14
N GLN A 9 -0.46 -20.19 -5.99
CA GLN A 9 -0.36 -21.53 -5.42
C GLN A 9 -1.51 -22.45 -5.86
N GLY A 10 -2.41 -21.95 -6.73
CA GLY A 10 -3.57 -22.70 -7.19
C GLY A 10 -4.69 -22.78 -6.13
N LYS A 11 -4.61 -22.02 -5.04
CA LYS A 11 -5.62 -22.03 -3.98
C LYS A 11 -6.70 -21.00 -4.23
N GLU A 12 -7.89 -21.25 -3.69
CA GLU A 12 -8.99 -20.29 -3.73
C GLU A 12 -8.60 -19.03 -2.93
N THR A 13 -8.89 -17.86 -3.51
CA THR A 13 -8.66 -16.53 -2.91
C THR A 13 -9.89 -15.66 -3.16
N GLU A 14 -10.33 -14.94 -2.15
CA GLU A 14 -11.55 -14.11 -2.22
C GLU A 14 -11.24 -12.73 -2.80
N VAL A 15 -12.12 -12.25 -3.69
CA VAL A 15 -12.09 -10.86 -4.17
C VAL A 15 -12.59 -9.93 -3.07
N LEU A 16 -11.65 -9.28 -2.38
CA LEU A 16 -11.88 -8.26 -1.37
C LEU A 16 -12.44 -6.95 -1.97
N GLU A 17 -11.99 -6.57 -3.17
CA GLU A 17 -12.38 -5.31 -3.80
C GLU A 17 -12.32 -5.41 -5.33
N VAL A 18 -13.16 -4.66 -6.03
CA VAL A 18 -13.21 -4.62 -7.50
C VAL A 18 -12.93 -3.20 -7.96
N PHE A 19 -11.92 -3.03 -8.82
CA PHE A 19 -11.51 -1.75 -9.39
C PHE A 19 -11.86 -1.71 -10.88
N PRO A 20 -13.04 -1.24 -11.27
CA PRO A 20 -13.36 -0.99 -12.67
C PRO A 20 -12.65 0.29 -13.15
N PHE A 21 -11.99 0.20 -14.30
CA PHE A 21 -11.34 1.30 -14.99
C PHE A 21 -11.99 1.48 -16.36
N GLN A 22 -12.23 2.74 -16.74
CA GLN A 22 -12.76 3.07 -18.06
C GLN A 22 -11.74 3.85 -18.89
N ASN A 23 -11.71 3.58 -20.20
CA ASN A 23 -10.90 4.31 -21.17
C ASN A 23 -9.39 4.41 -20.83
N LYS A 24 -8.83 3.36 -20.23
CA LYS A 24 -7.39 3.26 -19.92
C LYS A 24 -6.60 2.84 -21.16
N PRO A 25 -5.34 3.26 -21.32
CA PRO A 25 -4.42 2.68 -22.28
C PRO A 25 -4.29 1.18 -22.05
N LEU A 26 -4.64 0.36 -23.04
CA LEU A 26 -4.55 -1.09 -22.97
C LEU A 26 -3.34 -1.57 -23.76
N TYR A 27 -2.63 -2.54 -23.18
CA TYR A 27 -1.48 -3.19 -23.76
C TYR A 27 -1.75 -4.69 -23.84
N ARG A 28 -1.43 -5.27 -25.00
CA ARG A 28 -1.38 -6.71 -25.20
C ARG A 28 0.00 -7.20 -24.77
N VAL A 29 0.04 -7.93 -23.67
CA VAL A 29 1.22 -8.61 -23.15
C VAL A 29 1.22 -10.03 -23.73
N THR A 30 2.20 -10.33 -24.59
CA THR A 30 2.35 -11.64 -25.24
C THR A 30 3.49 -12.41 -24.58
N PHE A 31 3.24 -13.66 -24.21
CA PHE A 31 4.18 -14.52 -23.50
C PHE A 31 4.90 -15.51 -24.42
N SER A 32 5.88 -16.22 -23.87
CA SER A 32 6.75 -17.15 -24.60
C SER A 32 6.03 -18.32 -25.27
N ASP A 33 4.86 -18.67 -24.75
CA ASP A 33 3.94 -19.73 -25.22
C ASP A 33 2.83 -19.19 -26.13
N SER A 34 2.94 -17.92 -26.55
CA SER A 34 1.95 -17.21 -27.36
C SER A 34 0.63 -16.91 -26.65
N SER A 35 0.52 -17.18 -25.35
CA SER A 35 -0.60 -16.68 -24.55
C SER A 35 -0.55 -15.16 -24.46
N GLU A 36 -1.72 -14.53 -24.29
CA GLU A 36 -1.86 -13.09 -24.27
C GLU A 36 -2.81 -12.63 -23.18
N ILE A 37 -2.46 -11.54 -22.52
CA ILE A 37 -3.34 -10.82 -21.60
C ILE A 37 -3.41 -9.37 -22.05
N ILE A 38 -4.63 -8.80 -22.02
CA ILE A 38 -4.84 -7.37 -22.20
C ILE A 38 -4.90 -6.75 -20.82
N ALA A 39 -3.98 -5.81 -20.56
CA ALA A 39 -3.86 -5.13 -19.28
C ALA A 39 -3.73 -3.62 -19.49
N CYS A 40 -4.19 -2.81 -18.53
CA CYS A 40 -3.93 -1.38 -18.58
C CYS A 40 -2.46 -1.06 -18.28
N ASP A 41 -2.00 0.13 -18.65
CA ASP A 41 -0.66 0.65 -18.33
C ASP A 41 -0.26 0.44 -16.86
N GLU A 42 -1.19 0.68 -15.94
CA GLU A 42 -0.98 0.66 -14.49
C GLU A 42 -1.18 -0.74 -13.86
N HIS A 43 -1.54 -1.77 -14.64
CA HIS A 43 -1.75 -3.12 -14.09
C HIS A 43 -0.41 -3.73 -13.62
N LEU A 44 -0.40 -4.26 -12.40
CA LEU A 44 0.79 -4.77 -11.73
C LEU A 44 1.02 -6.25 -12.01
N TRP A 45 2.28 -6.63 -12.18
CA TRP A 45 2.73 -7.99 -12.49
C TRP A 45 3.79 -8.44 -11.49
N ILE A 46 3.68 -9.67 -10.99
CA ILE A 46 4.79 -10.33 -10.29
C ILE A 46 5.72 -10.98 -11.33
N VAL A 47 6.95 -10.48 -11.43
CA VAL A 47 7.94 -10.93 -12.43
C VAL A 47 9.30 -11.18 -11.81
N SER A 48 10.15 -11.94 -12.51
CA SER A 48 11.59 -11.99 -12.27
C SER A 48 12.34 -11.45 -13.49
N THR A 49 13.30 -10.55 -13.29
CA THR A 49 14.24 -10.12 -14.35
C THR A 49 15.26 -11.21 -14.67
N LEU A 50 16.12 -11.01 -15.68
CA LEU A 50 17.23 -11.94 -15.95
C LEU A 50 18.13 -12.11 -14.71
N ASP A 51 18.39 -11.04 -13.97
CA ASP A 51 19.26 -11.04 -12.79
C ASP A 51 18.58 -11.63 -11.54
N ASP A 52 17.26 -11.74 -11.55
CA ASP A 52 16.49 -12.26 -10.42
C ASP A 52 16.26 -13.77 -10.49
N ARG A 53 16.19 -14.36 -11.69
CA ARG A 53 15.88 -15.78 -11.91
C ARG A 53 16.84 -16.70 -11.17
N ASP A 54 18.15 -16.42 -11.27
CA ASP A 54 19.19 -17.24 -10.62
C ASP A 54 19.22 -17.05 -9.10
N LYS A 55 18.57 -16.00 -8.58
CA LYS A 55 18.51 -15.64 -7.16
C LYS A 55 17.15 -15.95 -6.52
N GLY A 56 16.20 -16.48 -7.29
CA GLY A 56 14.84 -16.75 -6.81
C GLY A 56 14.03 -15.51 -6.42
N ARG A 57 14.43 -14.31 -6.84
CA ARG A 57 13.74 -13.06 -6.46
C ARG A 57 12.55 -12.78 -7.37
N LYS A 58 11.51 -12.15 -6.82
CA LYS A 58 10.34 -11.63 -7.55
C LYS A 58 10.25 -10.12 -7.34
N ARG A 59 9.62 -9.42 -8.28
CA ARG A 59 9.36 -7.98 -8.26
C ARG A 59 7.94 -7.70 -8.70
N VAL A 60 7.37 -6.62 -8.20
CA VAL A 60 6.09 -6.10 -8.68
C VAL A 60 6.37 -4.90 -9.58
N VAL A 61 5.90 -4.95 -10.82
CA VAL A 61 6.08 -3.87 -11.82
C VAL A 61 4.80 -3.64 -12.62
N ASP A 62 4.58 -2.42 -13.09
CA ASP A 62 3.42 -2.11 -13.95
C ASP A 62 3.64 -2.51 -15.42
N THR A 63 2.55 -2.57 -16.19
CA THR A 63 2.56 -2.99 -17.60
C THR A 63 3.37 -2.03 -18.47
N LYS A 64 3.35 -0.73 -18.16
CA LYS A 64 4.13 0.27 -18.90
C LYS A 64 5.63 0.06 -18.69
N TYR A 65 6.05 -0.28 -17.48
CA TYR A 65 7.43 -0.61 -17.16
C TYR A 65 7.92 -1.83 -17.93
N LEU A 66 7.08 -2.87 -18.06
CA LEU A 66 7.38 -4.06 -18.88
C LEU A 66 7.60 -3.70 -20.34
N GLU A 67 6.81 -2.76 -20.89
CA GLU A 67 6.98 -2.27 -22.26
C GLU A 67 8.32 -1.54 -22.45
N GLU A 68 8.65 -0.62 -21.55
CA GLU A 68 9.86 0.20 -21.63
C GLU A 68 11.15 -0.62 -21.42
N HIS A 69 11.09 -1.69 -20.62
CA HIS A 69 12.26 -2.46 -20.19
C HIS A 69 12.26 -3.92 -20.69
N LEU A 70 11.45 -4.22 -21.72
CA LEU A 70 11.17 -5.59 -22.20
C LEU A 70 12.44 -6.44 -22.46
N LYS A 71 13.54 -5.80 -22.86
CA LYS A 71 14.81 -6.46 -23.18
C LYS A 71 15.98 -5.89 -22.40
N GLN A 72 16.89 -6.77 -21.99
CA GLN A 72 18.20 -6.43 -21.41
C GLN A 72 19.26 -7.28 -22.11
N GLY A 73 20.31 -6.65 -22.65
CA GLY A 73 21.36 -7.35 -23.41
C GLY A 73 20.83 -8.16 -24.62
N GLY A 74 19.78 -7.68 -25.28
CA GLY A 74 19.14 -8.37 -26.42
C GLY A 74 18.24 -9.57 -26.05
N ARG A 75 18.17 -9.95 -24.78
CA ARG A 75 17.31 -11.04 -24.27
C ARG A 75 16.06 -10.48 -23.61
N TYR A 76 14.96 -11.25 -23.58
CA TYR A 76 13.74 -10.89 -22.87
C TYR A 76 13.99 -10.86 -21.36
N ASN A 77 13.77 -9.69 -20.76
CA ASN A 77 14.18 -9.43 -19.39
C ASN A 77 13.25 -10.10 -18.38
N PHE A 78 11.94 -10.04 -18.59
CA PHE A 78 10.95 -10.45 -17.60
C PHE A 78 10.40 -11.87 -17.83
N VAL A 79 10.20 -12.61 -16.74
CA VAL A 79 9.42 -13.84 -16.70
C VAL A 79 8.32 -13.78 -15.64
N VAL A 80 7.19 -14.39 -15.94
CA VAL A 80 6.11 -14.70 -14.99
C VAL A 80 6.20 -16.19 -14.67
N TRP A 81 6.24 -16.55 -13.39
CA TRP A 81 6.26 -17.95 -12.96
C TRP A 81 4.90 -18.60 -13.21
N ASN A 82 4.90 -19.87 -13.62
CA ASN A 82 3.66 -20.62 -13.80
C ASN A 82 3.04 -20.91 -12.43
N PRO A 83 1.70 -20.92 -12.31
CA PRO A 83 1.05 -21.29 -11.07
C PRO A 83 1.19 -22.78 -10.78
N GLU A 84 1.00 -23.17 -9.53
CA GLU A 84 0.77 -24.57 -9.17
C GLU A 84 -0.63 -25.04 -9.66
N PRO A 85 -0.89 -26.36 -9.74
CA PRO A 85 -2.20 -26.88 -10.16
C PRO A 85 -3.33 -26.33 -9.29
N LEU A 86 -4.47 -25.95 -9.91
CA LEU A 86 -5.62 -25.46 -9.15
C LEU A 86 -6.10 -26.52 -8.15
N GLU A 87 -6.21 -26.18 -6.88
CA GLU A 87 -6.77 -27.05 -5.83
C GLU A 87 -8.30 -26.98 -5.92
N ARG A 88 -8.93 -28.14 -6.12
CA ARG A 88 -10.39 -28.27 -6.24
C ARG A 88 -10.84 -29.56 -5.59
N GLU A 89 -12.03 -29.53 -5.00
CA GLU A 89 -12.66 -30.71 -4.43
C GLU A 89 -12.97 -31.77 -5.50
N PRO A 90 -12.79 -33.07 -5.19
CA PRO A 90 -13.22 -34.16 -6.05
C PRO A 90 -14.70 -34.05 -6.44
N LYS A 91 -15.03 -34.45 -7.68
CA LYS A 91 -16.40 -34.51 -8.19
C LYS A 91 -16.87 -35.96 -8.31
N ASP A 92 -18.17 -36.19 -8.15
CA ASP A 92 -18.78 -37.48 -8.46
C ASP A 92 -18.91 -37.63 -9.98
N LEU A 93 -18.12 -38.52 -10.56
CA LEU A 93 -18.01 -38.71 -12.00
C LEU A 93 -18.54 -40.09 -12.38
N LEU A 94 -19.42 -40.14 -13.39
CA LEU A 94 -20.05 -41.39 -13.86
C LEU A 94 -19.09 -42.29 -14.64
N ILE A 95 -17.98 -41.72 -15.12
CA ILE A 95 -16.92 -42.42 -15.83
C ILE A 95 -15.60 -42.08 -15.12
N ASP A 96 -14.76 -43.08 -14.88
CA ASP A 96 -13.42 -42.81 -14.37
C ASP A 96 -12.67 -41.87 -15.33
N PRO A 97 -12.02 -40.80 -14.84
CA PRO A 97 -11.40 -39.79 -15.71
C PRO A 97 -10.42 -40.39 -16.74
N TYR A 98 -9.61 -41.36 -16.33
CA TYR A 98 -8.66 -42.00 -17.22
C TYR A 98 -9.36 -42.79 -18.33
N ILE A 99 -10.44 -43.50 -17.98
CA ILE A 99 -11.27 -44.23 -18.93
C ILE A 99 -11.95 -43.29 -19.93
N LEU A 100 -12.49 -42.17 -19.45
CA LEU A 100 -13.07 -41.16 -20.33
C LEU A 100 -12.01 -40.60 -21.29
N GLY A 101 -10.80 -40.34 -20.82
CA GLY A 101 -9.72 -39.82 -21.66
C GLY A 101 -9.29 -40.78 -22.77
N LEU A 102 -9.20 -42.09 -22.46
CA LEU A 102 -8.96 -43.13 -23.46
C LEU A 102 -10.06 -43.14 -24.53
N TRP A 103 -11.33 -43.13 -24.12
CA TRP A 103 -12.46 -43.12 -25.05
C TRP A 103 -12.55 -41.82 -25.87
N LEU A 104 -12.24 -40.67 -25.28
CA LEU A 104 -12.26 -39.40 -26.02
C LEU A 104 -11.24 -39.39 -27.17
N GLY A 105 -10.06 -39.96 -26.98
CA GLY A 105 -9.09 -40.15 -28.07
C GLY A 105 -9.54 -41.21 -29.05
N ASP A 106 -9.33 -42.49 -28.71
CA ASP A 106 -9.48 -43.61 -29.64
C ASP A 106 -10.87 -44.31 -29.61
N GLY A 107 -11.85 -43.72 -28.93
CA GLY A 107 -13.22 -44.22 -28.91
C GLY A 107 -14.01 -43.92 -30.18
N TYR A 108 -15.04 -44.72 -30.45
CA TYR A 108 -15.91 -44.49 -31.61
C TYR A 108 -16.93 -43.43 -31.27
N SER A 109 -16.96 -42.33 -32.02
CA SER A 109 -17.90 -41.23 -31.73
C SER A 109 -19.36 -41.68 -31.77
N SER A 110 -19.72 -42.63 -32.64
CA SER A 110 -21.09 -43.14 -32.76
C SER A 110 -21.45 -44.26 -31.77
N GLY A 111 -20.58 -44.61 -30.82
CA GLY A 111 -20.80 -45.77 -29.95
C GLY A 111 -19.92 -45.78 -28.71
N TYR A 112 -19.73 -46.97 -28.15
CA TYR A 112 -19.01 -47.21 -26.89
C TYR A 112 -17.80 -48.15 -27.09
N GLN A 113 -17.33 -48.23 -28.34
CA GLN A 113 -16.12 -48.97 -28.69
C GLN A 113 -14.88 -48.10 -28.44
N HIS A 114 -13.78 -48.76 -28.13
CA HIS A 114 -12.43 -48.18 -28.04
C HIS A 114 -11.47 -49.00 -28.90
N SER A 115 -10.62 -48.33 -29.66
CA SER A 115 -9.59 -48.98 -30.46
C SER A 115 -8.20 -48.67 -29.91
N CYS A 116 -7.26 -49.58 -30.07
CA CYS A 116 -5.85 -49.31 -29.74
C CYS A 116 -4.93 -50.19 -30.56
N SER A 117 -3.64 -49.88 -30.52
CA SER A 117 -2.61 -50.73 -31.11
C SER A 117 -2.56 -52.08 -30.41
N VAL A 118 -2.15 -53.13 -31.14
CA VAL A 118 -2.00 -54.48 -30.57
C VAL A 118 -0.99 -54.51 -29.41
N GLU A 119 0.05 -53.67 -29.48
CA GLU A 119 1.08 -53.55 -28.44
C GLU A 119 0.52 -52.94 -27.15
N ASP A 120 -0.37 -51.96 -27.25
CA ASP A 120 -0.94 -51.25 -26.10
C ASP A 120 -2.15 -51.97 -25.49
N ALA A 121 -2.82 -52.83 -26.26
CA ALA A 121 -4.06 -53.49 -25.88
C ALA A 121 -4.01 -54.22 -24.52
N PRO A 122 -2.97 -55.02 -24.18
CA PRO A 122 -2.93 -55.69 -22.88
C PRO A 122 -2.98 -54.72 -21.70
N PHE A 123 -2.23 -53.62 -21.79
CA PHE A 123 -2.21 -52.59 -20.74
C PHE A 123 -3.54 -51.85 -20.67
N ILE A 124 -4.09 -51.42 -21.81
CA ILE A 124 -5.33 -50.65 -21.86
C ILE A 124 -6.53 -51.46 -21.36
N MET A 125 -6.67 -52.73 -21.79
CA MET A 125 -7.77 -53.59 -21.34
C MET A 125 -7.67 -53.88 -19.83
N GLU A 126 -6.46 -54.02 -19.29
CA GLU A 126 -6.27 -54.13 -17.85
C GLU A 126 -6.79 -52.89 -17.10
N GLN A 127 -6.60 -51.68 -17.64
CA GLN A 127 -7.12 -50.45 -17.03
C GLN A 127 -8.66 -50.41 -17.03
N PHE A 128 -9.31 -50.82 -18.14
CA PHE A 128 -10.77 -50.95 -18.20
C PHE A 128 -11.30 -51.95 -17.16
N HIS A 129 -10.71 -53.15 -17.09
CA HIS A 129 -11.11 -54.17 -16.12
C HIS A 129 -10.90 -53.73 -14.66
N LYS A 130 -9.79 -53.06 -14.35
CA LYS A 130 -9.53 -52.48 -13.00
C LYS A 130 -10.59 -51.48 -12.56
N LYS A 131 -11.30 -50.86 -13.51
CA LYS A 131 -12.38 -49.90 -13.27
C LYS A 131 -13.77 -50.52 -13.44
N GLY A 132 -13.85 -51.84 -13.59
CA GLY A 132 -15.12 -52.58 -13.63
C GLY A 132 -15.79 -52.63 -15.00
N TYR A 133 -15.11 -52.22 -16.08
CA TYR A 133 -15.65 -52.31 -17.43
C TYR A 133 -15.23 -53.62 -18.09
N ASN A 134 -16.19 -54.35 -18.67
CA ASN A 134 -15.90 -55.54 -19.48
C ASN A 134 -15.65 -55.14 -20.93
N THR A 135 -14.62 -55.73 -21.56
CA THR A 135 -14.29 -55.47 -22.96
C THR A 135 -14.52 -56.71 -23.82
N LYS A 136 -15.24 -56.57 -24.94
CA LYS A 136 -15.43 -57.64 -25.93
C LYS A 136 -14.80 -57.26 -27.27
N PRO A 137 -13.95 -58.10 -27.88
CA PRO A 137 -13.38 -57.81 -29.19
C PRO A 137 -14.50 -57.73 -30.24
N SER A 138 -14.46 -56.71 -31.10
CA SER A 138 -15.47 -56.48 -32.14
C SER A 138 -14.94 -56.63 -33.56
N ASP A 139 -13.62 -56.52 -33.78
CA ASP A 139 -12.96 -56.76 -35.08
C ASP A 139 -11.46 -57.06 -34.88
N SER A 140 -10.85 -57.86 -35.76
CA SER A 140 -9.43 -58.29 -35.67
C SER A 140 -8.65 -57.93 -36.93
N SER A 141 -8.07 -56.73 -36.96
CA SER A 141 -7.03 -56.34 -37.90
C SER A 141 -5.80 -55.80 -37.11
N ASN A 142 -4.85 -55.11 -37.76
CA ASN A 142 -3.68 -54.51 -37.07
C ASN A 142 -4.05 -53.44 -36.01
N VAL A 143 -5.33 -53.15 -35.83
CA VAL A 143 -5.93 -52.35 -34.76
C VAL A 143 -6.97 -53.23 -34.04
N TRP A 144 -6.92 -53.27 -32.71
CA TRP A 144 -7.86 -54.06 -31.90
C TRP A 144 -8.98 -53.16 -31.37
N THR A 145 -10.19 -53.38 -31.86
CA THR A 145 -11.39 -52.68 -31.41
C THR A 145 -12.15 -53.53 -30.39
N HIS A 146 -12.49 -52.93 -29.25
CA HIS A 146 -13.30 -53.56 -28.22
C HIS A 146 -14.55 -52.73 -27.92
N SER A 147 -15.68 -53.41 -27.83
CA SER A 147 -16.88 -52.87 -27.20
C SER A 147 -16.68 -52.83 -25.69
N VAL A 148 -16.82 -51.66 -25.08
CA VAL A 148 -16.69 -51.48 -23.63
C VAL A 148 -18.06 -51.45 -22.98
N GLU A 149 -18.47 -52.57 -22.40
CA GLU A 149 -19.79 -52.71 -21.78
C GLU A 149 -19.92 -51.78 -20.57
N GLY A 150 -21.07 -51.14 -20.42
CA GLY A 150 -21.34 -50.20 -19.33
C GLY A 150 -21.02 -48.72 -19.62
N LEU A 151 -20.30 -48.41 -20.71
CA LEU A 151 -20.03 -47.00 -21.08
C LEU A 151 -21.19 -46.29 -21.78
N HIS A 152 -22.09 -47.01 -22.45
CA HIS A 152 -23.13 -46.39 -23.27
C HIS A 152 -24.03 -45.42 -22.50
N ALA A 153 -24.52 -45.81 -21.32
CA ALA A 153 -25.43 -44.98 -20.52
C ALA A 153 -24.73 -43.70 -19.99
N PRO A 154 -23.55 -43.78 -19.32
CA PRO A 154 -22.81 -42.59 -18.92
C PRO A 154 -22.40 -41.67 -20.08
N LEU A 155 -21.99 -42.22 -21.23
CA LEU A 155 -21.64 -41.44 -22.42
C LEU A 155 -22.86 -40.68 -22.99
N SER A 156 -24.04 -41.30 -22.93
CA SER A 156 -25.29 -40.67 -23.35
C SER A 156 -25.70 -39.55 -22.38
N GLU A 157 -25.52 -39.76 -21.07
CA GLU A 157 -25.85 -38.78 -20.04
C GLU A 157 -24.98 -37.52 -20.15
N TYR A 158 -23.69 -37.66 -20.42
CA TYR A 158 -22.80 -36.54 -20.73
C TYR A 158 -22.92 -36.01 -22.17
N SER A 159 -23.84 -36.51 -22.98
CA SER A 159 -24.06 -36.08 -24.37
C SER A 159 -22.80 -36.19 -25.24
N LEU A 160 -22.03 -37.27 -25.09
CA LEU A 160 -20.75 -37.50 -25.77
C LEU A 160 -20.89 -38.27 -27.09
N ILE A 161 -21.99 -39.00 -27.29
CA ILE A 161 -22.24 -39.75 -28.53
C ILE A 161 -22.40 -38.77 -29.70
N LYS A 162 -21.55 -38.93 -30.71
CA LYS A 162 -21.37 -38.07 -31.91
C LYS A 162 -20.96 -36.63 -31.58
N ASN A 163 -20.55 -36.35 -30.34
CA ASN A 163 -20.20 -35.02 -29.85
C ASN A 163 -19.08 -35.12 -28.80
N LYS A 164 -17.88 -35.53 -29.23
CA LYS A 164 -16.76 -35.72 -28.31
C LYS A 164 -16.27 -34.37 -27.78
N HIS A 165 -16.43 -34.16 -26.47
CA HIS A 165 -15.92 -33.00 -25.76
C HIS A 165 -15.54 -33.42 -24.33
N ILE A 166 -14.78 -32.58 -23.61
CA ILE A 166 -14.56 -32.81 -22.19
C ILE A 166 -15.73 -32.19 -21.41
N PRO A 167 -16.49 -32.96 -20.61
CA PRO A 167 -17.57 -32.38 -19.83
C PRO A 167 -17.04 -31.46 -18.73
N GLU A 168 -17.76 -30.36 -18.46
CA GLU A 168 -17.38 -29.32 -17.48
C GLU A 168 -17.05 -29.90 -16.09
N LEU A 169 -17.80 -30.92 -15.64
CA LEU A 169 -17.56 -31.61 -14.37
C LEU A 169 -16.13 -32.14 -14.25
N TYR A 170 -15.52 -32.60 -15.34
CA TYR A 170 -14.14 -33.08 -15.34
C TYR A 170 -13.14 -31.92 -15.32
N LEU A 171 -13.42 -30.80 -16.00
CA LEU A 171 -12.61 -29.58 -15.96
C LEU A 171 -12.64 -28.89 -14.58
N ARG A 172 -13.63 -29.22 -13.75
CA ARG A 172 -13.80 -28.73 -12.38
C ARG A 172 -13.46 -29.77 -11.30
N GLY A 173 -12.96 -30.94 -11.70
CA GLY A 173 -12.55 -32.02 -10.80
C GLY A 173 -11.25 -31.74 -10.04
N SER A 174 -10.92 -32.62 -9.09
CA SER A 174 -9.67 -32.54 -8.34
C SER A 174 -8.44 -32.64 -9.26
N ILE A 175 -7.26 -32.34 -8.71
CA ILE A 175 -5.99 -32.46 -9.43
C ILE A 175 -5.83 -33.89 -9.98
N GLU A 176 -6.14 -34.90 -9.18
CA GLU A 176 -6.04 -36.32 -9.55
C GLU A 176 -7.01 -36.68 -10.67
N GLN A 177 -8.24 -36.15 -10.62
CA GLN A 177 -9.26 -36.42 -11.65
C GLN A 177 -8.86 -35.79 -12.98
N ARG A 178 -8.44 -34.52 -12.97
CA ARG A 178 -7.98 -33.82 -14.18
C ARG A 178 -6.71 -34.45 -14.76
N LEU A 179 -5.75 -34.80 -13.91
CA LEU A 179 -4.55 -35.50 -14.35
C LEU A 179 -4.88 -36.90 -14.89
N GLY A 180 -5.82 -37.62 -14.27
CA GLY A 180 -6.32 -38.90 -14.75
C GLY A 180 -6.91 -38.79 -16.16
N LEU A 181 -7.74 -37.78 -16.41
CA LEU A 181 -8.28 -37.51 -17.73
C LEU A 181 -7.19 -37.20 -18.76
N LEU A 182 -6.24 -36.34 -18.41
CA LEU A 182 -5.11 -36.01 -19.28
C LEU A 182 -4.27 -37.25 -19.60
N GLN A 183 -4.04 -38.12 -18.61
CA GLN A 183 -3.33 -39.38 -18.79
C GLN A 183 -4.03 -40.29 -19.82
N GLY A 184 -5.35 -40.38 -19.79
CA GLY A 184 -6.11 -41.17 -20.76
C GLY A 184 -6.01 -40.60 -22.18
N LEU A 185 -6.13 -39.27 -22.32
CA LEU A 185 -5.98 -38.58 -23.60
C LEU A 185 -4.56 -38.72 -24.17
N MET A 186 -3.55 -38.68 -23.31
CA MET A 186 -2.16 -38.83 -23.73
C MET A 186 -1.80 -40.29 -24.08
N ASP A 187 -2.43 -41.26 -23.41
CA ASP A 187 -2.21 -42.68 -23.67
C ASP A 187 -2.90 -43.16 -24.95
N SER A 188 -3.97 -42.49 -25.39
CA SER A 188 -4.57 -42.64 -26.72
C SER A 188 -3.83 -41.77 -27.76
N ASP A 189 -4.37 -40.61 -28.10
CA ASP A 189 -3.94 -39.70 -29.17
C ASP A 189 -2.62 -38.93 -28.88
N GLY A 190 -2.11 -39.02 -27.65
CA GLY A 190 -0.87 -38.35 -27.26
C GLY A 190 0.41 -39.05 -27.72
N CYS A 191 1.47 -38.27 -27.83
CA CYS A 191 2.83 -38.75 -28.07
C CYS A 191 3.81 -38.08 -27.10
N ILE A 192 4.82 -38.84 -26.64
CA ILE A 192 5.89 -38.32 -25.78
C ILE A 192 7.22 -38.70 -26.44
N GLU A 193 7.93 -37.71 -26.96
CA GLU A 193 9.24 -37.88 -27.58
C GLU A 193 10.29 -38.27 -26.54
N ALA A 194 11.41 -38.88 -26.98
CA ALA A 194 12.54 -39.18 -26.10
C ALA A 194 13.14 -37.92 -25.43
N SER A 195 12.94 -36.75 -26.04
CA SER A 195 13.29 -35.43 -25.48
C SER A 195 12.47 -35.05 -24.24
N GLY A 196 11.36 -35.74 -23.97
CA GLY A 196 10.37 -35.40 -22.96
C GLY A 196 9.28 -34.45 -23.45
N ARG A 197 9.31 -34.06 -24.73
CA ARG A 197 8.29 -33.20 -25.33
C ARG A 197 7.00 -33.99 -25.54
N CYS A 198 5.92 -33.50 -24.95
CA CYS A 198 4.59 -34.05 -25.09
C CYS A 198 3.87 -33.38 -26.26
N HIS A 199 3.12 -34.16 -27.01
CA HIS A 199 2.28 -33.73 -28.11
C HIS A 199 0.89 -34.34 -27.99
N PHE A 200 -0.14 -33.52 -28.22
CA PHE A 200 -1.51 -33.98 -28.39
C PHE A 200 -2.05 -33.36 -29.68
N HIS A 201 -2.51 -34.21 -30.60
CA HIS A 201 -3.02 -33.79 -31.90
C HIS A 201 -4.44 -34.27 -32.06
N ASN A 202 -5.35 -33.39 -32.51
CA ASN A 202 -6.70 -33.81 -32.85
C ASN A 202 -7.29 -32.90 -33.94
N ALA A 203 -8.21 -33.43 -34.73
CA ALA A 203 -8.93 -32.66 -35.75
C ALA A 203 -10.19 -31.98 -35.18
N ASP A 204 -10.58 -32.32 -33.95
CA ASP A 204 -11.69 -31.70 -33.22
C ASP A 204 -11.16 -30.56 -32.34
N ILE A 205 -11.50 -29.32 -32.70
CA ILE A 205 -11.10 -28.13 -31.96
C ILE A 205 -11.74 -28.07 -30.57
N THR A 206 -12.96 -28.57 -30.39
CA THR A 206 -13.65 -28.54 -29.10
C THR A 206 -12.94 -29.43 -28.08
N LEU A 207 -12.46 -30.59 -28.51
CA LEU A 207 -11.65 -31.45 -27.66
C LEU A 207 -10.31 -30.79 -27.31
N ILE A 208 -9.69 -30.10 -28.27
CA ILE A 208 -8.42 -29.38 -28.07
C ILE A 208 -8.57 -28.24 -27.07
N GLU A 209 -9.64 -27.44 -27.15
CA GLU A 209 -9.94 -26.37 -26.19
C GLU A 209 -10.14 -26.94 -24.78
N GLY A 210 -10.81 -28.10 -24.66
CA GLY A 210 -10.91 -28.82 -23.39
C GLY A 210 -9.54 -29.25 -22.85
N VAL A 211 -8.66 -29.79 -23.70
CA VAL A 211 -7.30 -30.18 -23.29
C VAL A 211 -6.46 -28.95 -22.90
N GLN A 212 -6.64 -27.80 -23.57
CA GLN A 212 -5.98 -26.54 -23.22
C GLN A 212 -6.33 -26.08 -21.80
N GLU A 213 -7.61 -26.13 -21.44
CA GLU A 213 -8.07 -25.79 -20.10
C GLU A 213 -7.57 -26.79 -19.06
N LEU A 214 -7.56 -28.08 -19.40
CA LEU A 214 -7.01 -29.15 -18.55
C LEU A 214 -5.52 -28.91 -18.25
N LEU A 215 -4.72 -28.61 -19.27
CA LEU A 215 -3.31 -28.28 -19.12
C LEU A 215 -3.11 -27.02 -18.26
N SER A 216 -3.83 -25.93 -18.58
CA SER A 216 -3.71 -24.66 -17.86
C SER A 216 -4.05 -24.81 -16.38
N SER A 217 -5.14 -25.52 -16.08
CA SER A 217 -5.60 -25.73 -14.72
C SER A 217 -4.71 -26.70 -13.92
N LEU A 218 -3.88 -27.51 -14.58
CA LEU A 218 -2.82 -28.33 -13.98
C LEU A 218 -1.48 -27.58 -13.87
N GLY A 219 -1.45 -26.27 -14.11
CA GLY A 219 -0.22 -25.46 -14.10
C GLY A 219 0.71 -25.71 -15.30
N ILE A 220 0.26 -26.47 -16.31
CA ILE A 220 1.07 -26.85 -17.46
C ILE A 220 0.97 -25.80 -18.57
N LYS A 221 2.10 -25.16 -18.88
CA LYS A 221 2.27 -24.32 -20.06
C LYS A 221 2.33 -25.16 -21.35
N TYR A 222 1.66 -24.72 -22.41
CA TYR A 222 1.67 -25.37 -23.72
C TYR A 222 1.77 -24.38 -24.87
N ILE A 223 2.20 -24.86 -26.04
CA ILE A 223 2.16 -24.14 -27.32
C ILE A 223 1.05 -24.75 -28.15
N PHE A 224 0.17 -23.89 -28.68
CA PHE A 224 -0.87 -24.27 -29.63
C PHE A 224 -0.45 -23.91 -31.06
N SER A 225 -0.67 -24.82 -32.00
CA SER A 225 -0.43 -24.60 -33.43
C SER A 225 -1.47 -25.30 -34.29
N VAL A 226 -1.78 -24.71 -35.44
CA VAL A 226 -2.70 -25.25 -36.43
C VAL A 226 -1.91 -25.69 -37.66
N ARG A 227 -2.19 -26.89 -38.16
CA ARG A 227 -1.72 -27.35 -39.46
C ARG A 227 -2.90 -27.40 -40.41
N GLU A 228 -2.95 -26.43 -41.31
CA GLU A 228 -4.03 -26.28 -42.28
C GLU A 228 -4.14 -27.50 -43.21
N ALA A 229 -5.37 -27.84 -43.55
CA ALA A 229 -5.69 -28.88 -44.51
C ALA A 229 -5.08 -28.58 -45.89
N LYS A 230 -4.39 -29.56 -46.48
CA LYS A 230 -3.78 -29.42 -47.81
C LYS A 230 -4.78 -29.45 -48.97
N SER A 231 -6.03 -29.81 -48.71
CA SER A 231 -7.13 -29.84 -49.69
C SER A 231 -8.47 -29.86 -48.96
N SER A 232 -9.57 -29.60 -49.69
CA SER A 232 -10.95 -29.62 -49.16
C SER A 232 -11.39 -30.95 -48.55
N ASN A 233 -10.64 -32.04 -48.76
CA ASN A 233 -10.95 -33.38 -48.25
C ASN A 233 -10.25 -33.69 -46.91
N HIS A 234 -9.40 -32.80 -46.41
CA HIS A 234 -8.74 -32.94 -45.12
C HIS A 234 -9.28 -31.89 -44.14
N LYS A 235 -9.31 -32.24 -42.85
CA LYS A 235 -9.59 -31.28 -41.78
C LYS A 235 -8.29 -30.67 -41.30
N ASP A 236 -8.37 -29.45 -40.77
CA ASP A 236 -7.26 -28.85 -40.03
C ASP A 236 -6.87 -29.74 -38.86
N LEU A 237 -5.58 -29.83 -38.59
CA LEU A 237 -5.05 -30.57 -37.45
C LEU A 237 -4.54 -29.58 -36.41
N TYR A 238 -5.11 -29.64 -35.22
CA TYR A 238 -4.71 -28.82 -34.09
C TYR A 238 -3.72 -29.59 -33.24
N ALA A 239 -2.65 -28.91 -32.83
CA ALA A 239 -1.57 -29.51 -32.07
C ALA A 239 -1.30 -28.71 -30.79
N LEU A 240 -1.23 -29.42 -29.67
CA LEU A 240 -0.73 -28.92 -28.39
C LEU A 240 0.63 -29.55 -28.13
N SER A 241 1.60 -28.73 -27.77
CA SER A 241 2.94 -29.19 -27.44
C SER A 241 3.40 -28.60 -26.13
N PHE A 242 3.88 -29.44 -25.21
CA PHE A 242 4.24 -29.01 -23.86
C PHE A 242 5.32 -29.89 -23.24
N PHE A 243 5.88 -29.40 -22.16
CA PHE A 243 6.76 -30.15 -21.25
C PHE A 243 6.16 -30.06 -19.86
N THR A 244 6.30 -31.11 -19.07
CA THR A 244 5.76 -31.15 -17.71
C THR A 244 6.51 -32.16 -16.88
N THR A 245 6.56 -31.90 -15.56
CA THR A 245 7.05 -32.86 -14.56
C THR A 245 5.92 -33.74 -14.02
N LEU A 246 4.65 -33.43 -14.34
CA LEU A 246 3.53 -34.29 -14.00
C LEU A 246 3.55 -35.55 -14.88
N ARG A 247 3.24 -36.70 -14.27
CA ARG A 247 3.13 -37.97 -15.01
C ARG A 247 1.86 -37.96 -15.85
N VAL A 248 1.92 -37.43 -17.06
CA VAL A 248 0.77 -37.29 -17.97
C VAL A 248 0.50 -38.52 -18.83
N SER A 249 1.09 -39.69 -18.53
CA SER A 249 0.84 -40.94 -19.23
C SER A 249 1.01 -42.10 -18.25
N ARG A 250 0.15 -43.13 -18.34
CA ARG A 250 0.30 -44.38 -17.57
C ARG A 250 0.91 -45.50 -18.42
N LEU A 251 0.80 -45.41 -19.75
CA LEU A 251 1.32 -46.40 -20.67
C LEU A 251 2.86 -46.48 -20.59
N PRO A 252 3.46 -47.63 -20.23
CA PRO A 252 4.89 -47.71 -19.91
C PRO A 252 5.83 -47.16 -20.98
N ARG A 253 5.53 -47.41 -22.26
CA ARG A 253 6.37 -46.95 -23.39
C ARG A 253 6.38 -45.42 -23.56
N LYS A 254 5.31 -44.73 -23.17
CA LYS A 254 5.18 -43.27 -23.20
C LYS A 254 5.68 -42.66 -21.89
N ALA A 255 5.28 -43.23 -20.75
CA ALA A 255 5.66 -42.78 -19.41
C ALA A 255 7.18 -42.74 -19.19
N LYS A 256 7.94 -43.69 -19.75
CA LYS A 256 9.42 -43.72 -19.64
C LYS A 256 10.11 -42.49 -20.24
N ASN A 257 9.45 -41.78 -21.17
CA ASN A 257 10.02 -40.62 -21.84
C ASN A 257 9.77 -39.31 -21.06
N ILE A 258 8.90 -39.31 -20.05
CA ILE A 258 8.60 -38.12 -19.24
C ILE A 258 9.82 -37.71 -18.40
N LYS A 259 10.16 -36.42 -18.43
CA LYS A 259 11.22 -35.85 -17.59
C LYS A 259 10.61 -35.29 -16.31
N LEU A 260 10.94 -35.89 -15.17
CA LEU A 260 10.37 -35.51 -13.87
C LEU A 260 11.13 -34.36 -13.18
N GLU A 261 12.31 -33.99 -13.68
CA GLU A 261 13.10 -32.87 -13.19
C GLU A 261 12.65 -31.55 -13.82
N LYS A 262 12.53 -30.50 -12.99
CA LYS A 262 12.14 -29.17 -13.48
C LYS A 262 13.31 -28.54 -14.24
N SER A 263 13.04 -27.94 -15.40
CA SER A 263 13.97 -27.06 -16.12
C SER A 263 13.48 -25.61 -16.03
N GLN A 264 14.37 -24.61 -16.14
CA GLN A 264 13.94 -23.20 -16.09
C GLN A 264 12.85 -22.91 -17.15
N GLY A 265 12.95 -23.49 -18.36
CA GLY A 265 11.99 -23.26 -19.45
C GLY A 265 10.56 -23.77 -19.20
N THR A 266 10.39 -24.72 -18.26
CA THR A 266 9.08 -25.30 -17.90
C THR A 266 8.42 -24.61 -16.72
N GLN A 267 9.16 -23.82 -15.94
CA GLN A 267 8.67 -23.20 -14.71
C GLN A 267 8.07 -21.81 -14.93
N HIS A 268 8.39 -21.16 -16.05
CA HIS A 268 7.99 -19.78 -16.28
C HIS A 268 7.69 -19.45 -17.75
N ARG A 269 7.07 -18.28 -17.94
CA ARG A 269 6.76 -17.64 -19.23
C ARG A 269 7.56 -16.37 -19.37
N SER A 270 8.42 -16.27 -20.39
CA SER A 270 9.05 -14.99 -20.72
C SER A 270 8.06 -14.05 -21.37
N ILE A 271 8.11 -12.77 -21.04
CA ILE A 271 7.31 -11.73 -21.71
C ILE A 271 8.03 -11.37 -23.00
N LYS A 272 7.38 -11.66 -24.14
CA LYS A 272 7.96 -11.49 -25.49
C LYS A 272 7.61 -10.16 -26.14
N ASN A 273 6.44 -9.61 -25.80
CA ASN A 273 5.93 -8.37 -26.37
C ASN A 273 5.01 -7.68 -25.38
N VAL A 274 5.05 -6.36 -25.34
CA VAL A 274 4.04 -5.53 -24.66
C VAL A 274 3.72 -4.42 -25.65
N LYS A 275 2.52 -4.47 -26.24
CA LYS A 275 2.14 -3.58 -27.33
C LYS A 275 0.86 -2.84 -27.00
N PHE A 276 0.88 -1.51 -27.10
CA PHE A 276 -0.33 -0.71 -27.01
C PHE A 276 -1.37 -1.16 -28.07
N VAL A 277 -2.60 -1.42 -27.65
CA VAL A 277 -3.69 -1.91 -28.52
C VAL A 277 -4.90 -0.98 -28.58
N GLY A 278 -4.84 0.17 -27.90
CA GLY A 278 -5.91 1.16 -27.89
C GLY A 278 -6.29 1.56 -26.47
N LYS A 279 -7.43 2.22 -26.34
CA LYS A 279 -8.03 2.51 -25.04
C LYS A 279 -9.32 1.72 -24.87
N GLY A 280 -9.58 1.27 -23.66
CA GLY A 280 -10.80 0.54 -23.35
C GLY A 280 -10.98 0.39 -21.86
N ASP A 281 -12.01 -0.36 -21.49
CA ASP A 281 -12.35 -0.60 -20.10
C ASP A 281 -11.64 -1.86 -19.60
N ALA A 282 -11.25 -1.87 -18.33
CA ALA A 282 -10.57 -2.98 -17.67
C ALA A 282 -11.02 -3.07 -16.22
N THR A 283 -10.93 -4.25 -15.61
CA THR A 283 -11.23 -4.42 -14.19
C THR A 283 -10.05 -5.10 -13.53
N CYS A 284 -9.60 -4.58 -12.38
CA CYS A 284 -8.64 -5.26 -11.51
C CYS A 284 -9.32 -5.62 -10.18
N PHE A 285 -8.69 -6.50 -9.41
CA PHE A 285 -9.24 -7.02 -8.17
C PHE A 285 -8.23 -6.86 -7.04
N LYS A 286 -8.71 -6.50 -5.85
CA LYS A 286 -7.98 -6.80 -4.61
C LYS A 286 -8.38 -8.19 -4.17
N VAL A 287 -7.41 -9.05 -3.88
CA VAL A 287 -7.63 -10.41 -3.41
C VAL A 287 -6.91 -10.63 -2.09
N ASP A 288 -7.39 -11.59 -1.29
CA ASP A 288 -6.85 -11.92 0.03
C ASP A 288 -5.63 -12.84 0.01
N SER A 289 -5.14 -13.23 -1.18
CA SER A 289 -3.93 -14.05 -1.32
C SER A 289 -2.72 -13.39 -0.63
N PRO A 290 -1.87 -14.16 0.10
CA PRO A 290 -0.72 -13.62 0.84
C PRO A 290 0.31 -12.86 0.00
N ASP A 291 0.50 -13.24 -1.26
CA ASP A 291 1.40 -12.54 -2.20
C ASP A 291 0.63 -11.56 -3.12
N HIS A 292 -0.62 -11.28 -2.78
CA HIS A 292 -1.55 -10.42 -3.51
C HIS A 292 -1.72 -10.80 -4.99
N SER A 293 -1.48 -12.07 -5.32
CA SER A 293 -1.58 -12.60 -6.67
C SER A 293 -2.93 -13.22 -6.98
N PHE A 294 -3.30 -13.17 -8.24
CA PHE A 294 -4.42 -13.94 -8.78
C PHE A 294 -4.14 -14.40 -10.21
N LEU A 295 -4.86 -15.42 -10.66
CA LEU A 295 -4.72 -15.99 -12.00
C LEU A 295 -5.66 -15.30 -12.99
N ALA A 296 -5.11 -14.83 -14.11
CA ALA A 296 -5.84 -14.12 -15.15
C ALA A 296 -5.86 -14.89 -16.48
N GLY A 297 -7.01 -14.85 -17.15
CA GLY A 297 -7.23 -15.42 -18.48
C GLY A 297 -7.29 -16.95 -18.52
N LYS A 298 -7.57 -17.50 -19.71
CA LYS A 298 -7.74 -18.96 -19.91
C LYS A 298 -6.48 -19.78 -19.63
N THR A 299 -5.30 -19.16 -19.73
CA THR A 299 -4.00 -19.81 -19.52
C THR A 299 -3.46 -19.63 -18.10
N MET A 300 -4.26 -19.11 -17.18
CA MET A 300 -3.97 -18.97 -15.74
C MET A 300 -2.64 -18.22 -15.47
N ILE A 301 -2.51 -17.02 -16.03
CA ILE A 301 -1.30 -16.20 -15.87
C ILE A 301 -1.32 -15.50 -14.51
N VAL A 302 -0.27 -15.65 -13.72
CA VAL A 302 -0.12 -14.97 -12.42
C VAL A 302 0.03 -13.45 -12.61
N THR A 303 -0.79 -12.67 -11.91
CA THR A 303 -0.72 -11.20 -11.87
C THR A 303 -0.83 -10.65 -10.44
N HIS A 304 -0.79 -9.33 -10.19
CA HIS A 304 -0.71 -8.68 -8.86
C HIS A 304 -1.68 -7.49 -8.69
N ASN A 305 -1.97 -7.09 -7.43
CA ASN A 305 -2.79 -5.91 -7.08
C ASN A 305 -2.04 -4.86 -6.21
N CYS A 306 -2.61 -3.69 -5.93
CA CYS A 306 -1.88 -2.59 -5.23
C CYS A 306 -2.40 -2.34 -3.80
N LEU A 307 -1.48 -2.11 -2.86
CA LEU A 307 -1.68 -1.34 -1.63
C LEU A 307 -0.74 -0.12 -1.66
N GLN A 308 -1.23 1.05 -1.24
CA GLN A 308 -0.42 2.27 -1.18
C GLN A 308 0.63 2.16 -0.06
N PHE A 309 1.90 2.14 -0.46
CA PHE A 309 3.11 1.93 0.37
C PHE A 309 3.09 0.64 1.21
N ALA A 310 3.40 -0.47 0.55
CA ALA A 310 3.80 -1.74 1.18
C ALA A 310 4.97 -2.35 0.37
N GLY A 311 5.63 -3.37 0.90
CA GLY A 311 6.71 -4.10 0.21
C GLY A 311 7.94 -3.23 -0.09
N ASP A 312 8.49 -3.35 -1.31
CA ASP A 312 9.71 -2.69 -1.80
C ASP A 312 9.85 -1.20 -1.40
N ALA A 313 8.73 -0.47 -1.34
CA ALA A 313 8.77 0.95 -0.97
C ALA A 313 9.23 1.16 0.48
N ILE A 314 8.69 0.37 1.42
CA ILE A 314 9.09 0.41 2.83
C ILE A 314 10.48 -0.18 2.98
N GLU A 315 10.77 -1.33 2.36
CA GLU A 315 12.07 -1.99 2.46
C GLU A 315 13.25 -1.11 1.98
N ARG A 316 13.01 -0.25 0.98
CA ARG A 316 14.03 0.72 0.53
C ARG A 316 14.11 1.95 1.42
N GLN A 317 12.99 2.39 1.98
CA GLN A 317 12.89 3.62 2.75
C GLN A 317 11.86 3.44 3.87
N ASN A 318 12.34 3.00 5.02
CA ASN A 318 11.49 2.73 6.18
C ASN A 318 10.67 3.93 6.64
N THR A 319 11.14 5.16 6.40
CA THR A 319 10.39 6.40 6.65
C THR A 319 9.00 6.44 5.98
N ARG A 320 8.74 5.60 4.97
CA ARG A 320 7.44 5.50 4.29
C ARG A 320 6.39 4.72 5.08
N VAL A 321 6.77 3.91 6.08
CA VAL A 321 5.78 3.26 6.95
C VAL A 321 5.12 4.26 7.89
N TYR A 322 5.85 5.32 8.28
CA TYR A 322 5.40 6.29 9.26
C TYR A 322 4.58 7.41 8.62
N ASN A 323 3.42 7.66 9.19
CA ASN A 323 2.48 8.64 8.66
C ASN A 323 2.93 10.09 8.92
N CYS A 324 3.53 10.34 10.08
CA CYS A 324 3.99 11.66 10.52
C CYS A 324 5.23 11.58 11.40
N SER A 325 5.85 12.73 11.62
CA SER A 325 7.09 12.90 12.37
C SER A 325 7.14 14.24 13.10
N PHE A 326 8.10 14.41 14.01
CA PHE A 326 8.38 15.68 14.68
C PHE A 326 9.88 15.90 14.94
N SER A 327 10.35 17.15 14.86
CA SER A 327 11.70 17.57 15.26
C SER A 327 11.78 19.06 15.64
N LEU A 328 12.93 19.47 16.17
CA LEU A 328 13.23 20.86 16.53
C LEU A 328 13.99 21.55 15.40
N CYS A 329 13.63 22.79 15.07
CA CYS A 329 14.39 23.61 14.13
C CYS A 329 15.62 24.21 14.83
N ASP A 330 16.64 23.38 15.06
CA ASP A 330 17.83 23.74 15.84
C ASP A 330 19.17 23.43 15.17
N ARG A 331 19.15 22.79 14.00
CA ARG A 331 20.32 22.39 13.22
C ARG A 331 20.08 22.67 11.74
N LEU A 332 21.15 22.88 10.98
CA LEU A 332 21.03 23.17 9.53
C LEU A 332 20.41 22.01 8.74
N SER A 333 20.70 20.77 9.13
CA SER A 333 20.19 19.58 8.45
C SER A 333 18.67 19.41 8.59
N PHE A 334 18.05 20.05 9.60
CA PHE A 334 16.60 20.03 9.82
C PHE A 334 15.80 20.42 8.56
N PHE A 335 16.24 21.43 7.81
CA PHE A 335 15.55 21.90 6.61
C PHE A 335 15.53 20.83 5.50
N SER A 336 16.66 20.16 5.27
CA SER A 336 16.72 19.08 4.27
C SER A 336 16.03 17.81 4.74
N GLU A 337 16.11 17.47 6.04
CA GLU A 337 15.45 16.29 6.61
C GLU A 337 13.93 16.44 6.60
N SER A 338 13.40 17.61 6.97
CA SER A 338 11.97 17.92 6.87
C SER A 338 11.48 17.81 5.43
N PHE A 339 12.24 18.35 4.46
CA PHE A 339 11.88 18.24 3.05
C PHE A 339 11.91 16.78 2.54
N TYR A 340 12.93 16.00 2.94
CA TYR A 340 13.00 14.57 2.65
C TYR A 340 11.79 13.79 3.19
N LEU A 341 11.39 14.06 4.43
CA LEU A 341 10.24 13.41 5.07
C LEU A 341 8.93 13.73 4.34
N LEU A 342 8.73 14.99 3.95
CA LEU A 342 7.58 15.39 3.13
C LEU A 342 7.59 14.65 1.78
N LEU A 343 8.75 14.49 1.14
CA LEU A 343 8.90 13.73 -0.11
C LEU A 343 8.69 12.20 0.08
N CYS A 344 8.90 11.67 1.29
CA CYS A 344 8.53 10.30 1.64
C CYS A 344 7.02 10.11 1.80
N GLY A 345 6.24 11.19 1.84
CA GLY A 345 4.81 11.16 2.15
C GLY A 345 4.51 11.19 3.66
N CYS A 346 5.52 11.49 4.49
CA CYS A 346 5.42 11.62 5.94
C CYS A 346 5.10 13.08 6.31
N GLY A 347 4.07 13.30 7.12
CA GLY A 347 3.78 14.63 7.66
C GLY A 347 4.88 15.12 8.61
N VAL A 348 5.15 16.43 8.63
CA VAL A 348 6.23 17.04 9.41
C VAL A 348 5.69 18.02 10.44
N GLY A 349 5.72 17.62 11.71
CA GLY A 349 5.60 18.54 12.83
C GLY A 349 6.97 19.12 13.15
N PHE A 350 7.01 20.39 13.55
CA PHE A 350 8.26 21.02 13.91
C PHE A 350 8.11 22.18 14.87
N SER A 351 9.14 22.41 15.67
CA SER A 351 9.22 23.56 16.57
C SER A 351 10.11 24.65 15.99
N VAL A 352 9.55 25.85 15.85
CA VAL A 352 10.26 27.12 15.59
C VAL A 352 10.34 28.00 16.83
N GLN A 353 10.13 27.44 18.03
CA GLN A 353 10.31 28.20 19.27
C GLN A 353 11.67 28.90 19.31
N LYS A 354 11.70 30.10 19.90
CA LYS A 354 12.87 31.00 19.87
C LYS A 354 14.14 30.33 20.37
N GLN A 355 14.05 29.49 21.41
CA GLN A 355 15.21 28.76 21.96
C GLN A 355 15.80 27.73 21.00
N HIS A 356 15.00 27.16 20.10
CA HIS A 356 15.47 26.20 19.09
C HIS A 356 16.15 26.95 17.94
N VAL A 357 15.45 27.93 17.37
CA VAL A 357 15.94 28.74 16.24
C VAL A 357 17.22 29.51 16.60
N LYS A 358 17.36 29.93 17.87
CA LYS A 358 18.57 30.60 18.37
C LYS A 358 19.84 29.75 18.23
N LYS A 359 19.74 28.42 18.16
CA LYS A 359 20.88 27.50 17.98
C LYS A 359 21.44 27.55 16.54
N LEU A 360 20.65 27.99 15.56
CA LEU A 360 21.11 28.14 14.18
C LEU A 360 22.22 29.22 14.08
N PRO A 361 23.21 29.03 13.19
CA PRO A 361 24.25 30.03 12.95
C PRO A 361 23.69 31.26 12.20
N PRO A 362 24.36 32.43 12.30
CA PRO A 362 24.03 33.58 11.46
C PRO A 362 24.35 33.29 9.98
N LEU A 363 23.59 33.92 9.08
CA LEU A 363 23.85 33.86 7.65
C LEU A 363 24.98 34.82 7.27
N SER A 364 25.88 34.35 6.42
CA SER A 364 26.91 35.13 5.75
C SER A 364 26.32 35.99 4.63
N ARG A 365 27.08 37.00 4.19
CA ARG A 365 26.76 37.70 2.94
C ARG A 365 27.20 36.86 1.75
N VAL A 366 26.32 36.67 0.78
CA VAL A 366 26.60 35.86 -0.42
C VAL A 366 27.43 36.69 -1.41
N ASP A 367 28.60 36.18 -1.80
CA ASP A 367 29.36 36.73 -2.91
C ASP A 367 28.89 36.11 -4.23
N ILE A 368 28.20 36.92 -5.04
CA ILE A 368 27.67 36.51 -6.35
C ILE A 368 28.76 36.12 -7.36
N ASN A 369 30.02 36.49 -7.11
CA ASN A 369 31.15 36.11 -7.96
C ASN A 369 31.72 34.75 -7.57
N LYS A 370 31.42 34.25 -6.37
CA LYS A 370 31.82 32.92 -5.90
C LYS A 370 30.70 31.93 -6.19
N VAL A 371 30.63 31.44 -7.43
CA VAL A 371 29.57 30.53 -7.88
C VAL A 371 29.97 29.06 -7.68
N ARG A 372 29.06 28.25 -7.12
CA ARG A 372 29.13 26.79 -7.13
C ARG A 372 27.95 26.22 -7.92
N HIS A 373 28.22 25.32 -8.86
CA HIS A 373 27.16 24.62 -9.59
C HIS A 373 26.80 23.32 -8.88
N HIS A 374 25.50 23.10 -8.65
CA HIS A 374 24.98 21.90 -8.01
C HIS A 374 24.01 21.18 -8.96
N VAL A 375 24.35 19.94 -9.34
CA VAL A 375 23.47 19.10 -10.15
C VAL A 375 22.53 18.33 -9.23
N ILE A 376 21.22 18.52 -9.40
CA ILE A 376 20.22 17.85 -8.58
C ILE A 376 19.97 16.44 -9.15
N GLU A 377 20.26 15.41 -8.34
CA GLU A 377 19.98 14.03 -8.72
C GLU A 377 18.48 13.73 -8.76
N ASP A 378 18.07 12.78 -9.61
CA ASP A 378 16.68 12.38 -9.81
C ASP A 378 16.18 11.40 -8.72
N SER A 379 16.28 11.83 -7.47
CA SER A 379 15.79 11.13 -6.29
C SER A 379 15.25 12.10 -5.25
N ILE A 380 14.49 11.60 -4.26
CA ILE A 380 13.99 12.44 -3.19
C ILE A 380 15.12 12.98 -2.30
N GLU A 381 16.21 12.23 -2.14
CA GLU A 381 17.44 12.65 -1.46
C GLU A 381 18.13 13.77 -2.25
N GLY A 382 18.23 13.65 -3.58
CA GLY A 382 18.79 14.71 -4.42
C GLY A 382 18.00 16.02 -4.30
N TRP A 383 16.68 15.93 -4.25
CA TRP A 383 15.81 17.09 -4.01
C TRP A 383 16.05 17.70 -2.62
N ALA A 384 16.12 16.88 -1.58
CA ALA A 384 16.37 17.32 -0.22
C ALA A 384 17.78 17.93 -0.05
N ASP A 385 18.79 17.36 -0.71
CA ASP A 385 20.17 17.86 -0.76
C ASP A 385 20.25 19.22 -1.46
N SER A 386 19.39 19.50 -2.45
CA SER A 386 19.37 20.82 -3.09
C SER A 386 18.96 21.94 -2.13
N LEU A 387 18.01 21.66 -1.22
CA LEU A 387 17.65 22.60 -0.16
C LEU A 387 18.79 22.75 0.85
N ARG A 388 19.47 21.65 1.18
CA ARG A 388 20.65 21.68 2.04
C ARG A 388 21.74 22.58 1.46
N GLU A 389 22.08 22.36 0.19
CA GLU A 389 23.10 23.15 -0.52
C GLU A 389 22.74 24.63 -0.56
N LEU A 390 21.45 24.96 -0.79
CA LEU A 390 20.98 26.33 -0.74
C LEU A 390 21.24 26.95 0.63
N ILE A 391 20.85 26.30 1.74
CA ILE A 391 21.09 26.81 3.09
C ILE A 391 22.60 26.96 3.38
N ILE A 392 23.41 25.94 3.04
CA ILE A 392 24.87 25.98 3.24
C ILE A 392 25.54 27.11 2.47
N SER A 393 25.05 27.43 1.27
CA SER A 393 25.58 28.55 0.48
C SER A 393 25.49 29.90 1.22
N TYR A 394 24.44 30.09 2.03
CA TYR A 394 24.28 31.26 2.90
C TYR A 394 25.06 31.17 4.21
N ILE A 395 25.56 30.00 4.60
CA ILE A 395 26.49 29.86 5.72
C ILE A 395 27.92 30.16 5.28
N GLU A 396 28.35 29.59 4.15
CA GLU A 396 29.70 29.73 3.61
C GLU A 396 29.91 30.96 2.69
N GLY A 397 28.84 31.68 2.36
CA GLY A 397 28.90 32.95 1.61
C GLY A 397 29.21 32.79 0.12
N TYR A 398 28.66 31.77 -0.55
CA TYR A 398 28.79 31.58 -2.01
C TYR A 398 27.43 31.52 -2.68
N TYR A 399 27.38 31.81 -3.98
CA TYR A 399 26.15 31.68 -4.78
C TYR A 399 26.04 30.27 -5.36
N VAL A 400 24.95 29.55 -5.09
CA VAL A 400 24.67 28.25 -5.71
C VAL A 400 23.79 28.40 -6.95
N GLU A 401 24.20 27.78 -8.06
CA GLU A 401 23.39 27.62 -9.27
C GLU A 401 22.97 26.15 -9.46
N PHE A 402 21.66 25.89 -9.61
CA PHE A 402 21.11 24.55 -9.70
C PHE A 402 20.91 24.08 -11.14
N SER A 403 21.38 22.86 -11.43
CA SER A 403 21.09 22.16 -12.69
C SER A 403 20.03 21.09 -12.48
N TYR A 404 18.89 21.23 -13.15
CA TYR A 404 17.72 20.36 -13.03
C TYR A 404 17.66 19.25 -14.11
N HIS A 405 18.67 19.16 -14.97
CA HIS A 405 18.61 18.35 -16.20
C HIS A 405 18.47 16.84 -15.97
N LYS A 406 18.89 16.33 -14.80
CA LYS A 406 18.72 14.92 -14.43
C LYS A 406 17.30 14.59 -13.98
N ILE A 407 16.57 15.57 -13.44
CA ILE A 407 15.22 15.33 -12.88
C ILE A 407 14.27 14.91 -13.99
N ARG A 408 13.59 13.79 -13.77
CA ARG A 408 12.64 13.22 -14.73
C ARG A 408 11.52 14.23 -15.07
N PRO A 409 10.99 14.19 -16.31
CA PRO A 409 9.95 15.12 -16.74
C PRO A 409 8.63 14.90 -16.00
N ARG A 410 7.80 15.94 -15.96
CA ARG A 410 6.44 15.87 -15.40
C ARG A 410 5.62 14.78 -16.10
N GLY A 411 4.94 13.94 -15.34
CA GLY A 411 4.11 12.85 -15.83
C GLY A 411 4.83 11.50 -15.93
N ALA A 412 6.16 11.44 -15.76
CA ALA A 412 6.91 10.19 -15.71
C ALA A 412 6.47 9.30 -14.53
N SER A 413 6.44 7.98 -14.69
CA SER A 413 5.99 7.08 -13.62
C SER A 413 6.98 7.05 -12.44
N LEU A 414 6.44 6.93 -11.23
CA LEU A 414 7.24 6.69 -10.01
C LEU A 414 7.24 5.19 -9.68
N ILE A 415 8.33 4.51 -10.02
CA ILE A 415 8.48 3.04 -10.00
C ILE A 415 8.18 2.43 -8.62
N THR A 416 8.70 3.02 -7.54
CA THR A 416 8.62 2.43 -6.20
C THR A 416 7.40 2.91 -5.41
N SER A 417 7.04 4.19 -5.54
CA SER A 417 6.00 4.82 -4.71
C SER A 417 4.61 4.85 -5.33
N GLY A 418 4.50 4.52 -6.63
CA GLY A 418 3.31 4.78 -7.43
C GLY A 418 3.10 6.28 -7.70
N GLY A 419 2.21 6.59 -8.66
CA GLY A 419 1.89 7.96 -9.06
C GLY A 419 2.78 8.51 -10.19
N LYS A 420 2.67 9.82 -10.44
CA LYS A 420 3.37 10.51 -11.53
C LYS A 420 4.32 11.56 -10.99
N ALA A 421 5.47 11.71 -11.64
CA ALA A 421 6.47 12.68 -11.27
C ALA A 421 5.96 14.11 -11.53
N PRO A 422 6.23 15.04 -10.62
CA PRO A 422 5.86 16.45 -10.79
C PRO A 422 6.69 17.21 -11.84
N GLY A 423 7.87 16.69 -12.18
CA GLY A 423 8.91 17.44 -12.88
C GLY A 423 9.60 18.47 -11.99
N HIS A 424 10.61 19.14 -12.52
CA HIS A 424 11.49 20.04 -11.74
C HIS A 424 10.88 21.41 -11.39
N TYR A 425 9.79 21.83 -12.05
CA TYR A 425 9.30 23.20 -11.98
C TYR A 425 8.94 23.66 -10.56
N PHE A 426 8.24 22.81 -9.80
CA PHE A 426 7.83 23.16 -8.44
C PHE A 426 9.00 23.18 -7.46
N LEU A 427 9.96 22.26 -7.61
CA LEU A 427 11.22 22.30 -6.86
C LEU A 427 11.96 23.62 -7.11
N LYS A 428 12.14 23.99 -8.39
CA LYS A 428 12.79 25.25 -8.77
C LYS A 428 12.09 26.45 -8.13
N LYS A 429 10.76 26.51 -8.22
CA LYS A 429 9.96 27.59 -7.64
C LYS A 429 10.15 27.68 -6.12
N SER A 430 10.15 26.56 -5.42
CA SER A 430 10.36 26.53 -3.97
C SER A 430 11.78 26.97 -3.59
N LEU A 431 12.82 26.48 -4.28
CA LEU A 431 14.21 26.88 -4.00
C LEU A 431 14.44 28.38 -4.21
N GLU A 432 13.94 28.96 -5.31
CA GLU A 432 14.10 30.40 -5.54
C GLU A 432 13.29 31.27 -4.56
N ARG A 433 12.14 30.78 -4.08
CA ARG A 433 11.38 31.49 -3.04
C ARG A 433 12.05 31.42 -1.68
N ILE A 434 12.66 30.28 -1.34
CA ILE A 434 13.49 30.14 -0.15
C ILE A 434 14.73 31.05 -0.24
N ARG A 435 15.34 31.16 -1.43
CA ARG A 435 16.46 32.08 -1.66
C ARG A 435 16.11 33.53 -1.27
N VAL A 436 14.92 34.01 -1.62
CA VAL A 436 14.44 35.36 -1.24
C VAL A 436 14.42 35.53 0.29
N ILE A 437 13.90 34.54 1.03
CA ILE A 437 13.88 34.57 2.50
C ILE A 437 15.32 34.66 3.06
N LEU A 438 16.24 33.89 2.49
CA LEU A 438 17.65 33.87 2.91
C LEU A 438 18.37 35.18 2.56
N ASP A 439 18.06 35.80 1.42
CA ASP A 439 18.60 37.09 1.01
C ASP A 439 18.26 38.22 1.99
N GLU A 440 17.01 38.25 2.46
CA GLU A 440 16.54 39.21 3.45
C GLU A 440 17.12 38.98 4.86
N ALA A 441 17.68 37.80 5.11
CA ALA A 441 18.26 37.40 6.39
C ALA A 441 19.79 37.46 6.44
N GLN A 442 20.47 37.85 5.35
CA GLN A 442 21.93 37.94 5.31
C GLN A 442 22.49 38.86 6.42
N GLY A 443 23.55 38.40 7.10
CA GLY A 443 24.21 39.14 8.18
C GLY A 443 23.56 38.99 9.55
N ARG A 444 22.49 38.19 9.68
CA ARG A 444 21.84 37.88 10.96
C ARG A 444 21.43 36.41 11.04
N LYS A 445 20.93 36.00 12.21
CA LYS A 445 20.27 34.70 12.36
C LYS A 445 18.87 34.74 11.74
N LEU A 446 18.39 33.58 11.29
CA LEU A 446 17.00 33.39 10.91
C LEU A 446 16.07 33.62 12.11
N LYS A 447 14.89 34.17 11.84
CA LYS A 447 13.78 34.28 12.79
C LYS A 447 12.89 33.03 12.75
N PRO A 448 12.10 32.79 13.81
CA PRO A 448 11.07 31.74 13.81
C PRO A 448 10.16 31.74 12.58
N ILE A 449 9.61 32.91 12.21
CA ILE A 449 8.71 33.02 11.04
C ILE A 449 9.40 32.66 9.72
N GLU A 450 10.70 32.97 9.58
CA GLU A 450 11.47 32.64 8.39
C GLU A 450 11.74 31.14 8.31
N CYS A 451 12.05 30.50 9.46
CA CYS A 451 12.19 29.04 9.52
C CYS A 451 10.87 28.33 9.19
N HIS A 452 9.76 28.83 9.71
CA HIS A 452 8.41 28.38 9.38
C HIS A 452 8.13 28.50 7.88
N ASP A 453 8.40 29.66 7.30
CA ASP A 453 8.16 29.93 5.89
C ASP A 453 9.02 29.03 4.99
N ILE A 454 10.29 28.76 5.34
CA ILE A 454 11.15 27.83 4.58
C ILE A 454 10.53 26.42 4.49
N VAL A 455 10.06 25.86 5.61
CA VAL A 455 9.44 24.53 5.62
C VAL A 455 8.12 24.53 4.84
N CYS A 456 7.29 25.55 5.04
CA CYS A 456 6.03 25.72 4.33
C CYS A 456 6.22 25.84 2.80
N VAL A 457 7.23 26.58 2.35
CA VAL A 457 7.57 26.72 0.92
C VAL A 457 8.17 25.43 0.34
N ALA A 458 9.03 24.73 1.09
CA ALA A 458 9.56 23.43 0.67
C ALA A 458 8.42 22.41 0.47
N SER A 459 7.42 22.43 1.35
CA SER A 459 6.26 21.54 1.26
C SER A 459 5.40 21.75 -0.01
N GLU A 460 5.43 22.95 -0.63
CA GLU A 460 4.74 23.20 -1.91
C GLU A 460 5.35 22.38 -3.07
N ALA A 461 6.65 22.08 -3.02
CA ALA A 461 7.32 21.31 -4.06
C ALA A 461 6.83 19.85 -4.14
N VAL A 462 6.30 19.32 -3.04
CA VAL A 462 5.80 17.93 -2.92
C VAL A 462 4.42 17.76 -3.59
N LEU A 463 3.64 18.85 -3.73
CA LEU A 463 2.21 18.83 -4.09
C LEU A 463 1.86 18.47 -5.55
N SER A 464 2.78 17.96 -6.35
CA SER A 464 2.63 17.92 -7.81
C SER A 464 2.63 16.53 -8.46
N GLY A 465 2.57 15.45 -7.65
CA GLY A 465 2.60 14.06 -8.14
C GLY A 465 1.31 13.22 -8.01
N GLY A 466 0.19 13.80 -7.56
CA GLY A 466 -1.04 13.04 -7.29
C GLY A 466 -0.98 12.15 -6.04
N VAL A 467 0.05 12.31 -5.22
CA VAL A 467 0.23 11.68 -3.92
C VAL A 467 0.06 12.76 -2.85
N ARG A 468 -0.82 12.50 -1.87
CA ARG A 468 -1.06 13.19 -0.58
C ARG A 468 -0.60 14.66 -0.44
N ARG A 469 -1.54 15.56 -0.08
CA ARG A 469 -1.18 16.92 0.37
C ARG A 469 -0.18 16.87 1.52
N SER A 470 0.92 17.63 1.43
CA SER A 470 1.85 17.87 2.54
C SER A 470 1.09 18.28 3.80
N ALA A 471 1.43 17.68 4.94
CA ALA A 471 0.80 17.99 6.22
C ALA A 471 1.86 18.44 7.20
N CYS A 472 1.76 19.69 7.66
CA CYS A 472 2.69 20.27 8.62
C CYS A 472 1.98 20.85 9.85
N ILE A 473 2.66 20.84 10.99
CA ILE A 473 2.29 21.62 12.17
C ILE A 473 3.53 22.37 12.69
N SER A 474 3.35 23.65 13.00
CA SER A 474 4.43 24.54 13.44
C SER A 474 4.17 24.98 14.88
N LEU A 475 5.01 24.51 15.81
CA LEU A 475 4.98 24.88 17.23
C LEU A 475 5.85 26.11 17.48
N PHE A 476 5.33 27.11 18.17
CA PHE A 476 6.04 28.38 18.42
C PHE A 476 5.90 28.89 19.85
N SER A 477 6.78 29.82 20.25
CA SER A 477 6.87 30.35 21.61
C SER A 477 5.69 31.28 21.95
N LEU A 478 5.22 31.24 23.18
CA LEU A 478 4.13 32.10 23.70
C LEU A 478 4.35 33.60 23.44
N ASP A 479 5.60 34.06 23.53
CA ASP A 479 6.02 35.45 23.39
C ASP A 479 6.37 35.85 21.93
N ASP A 480 6.07 35.00 20.94
CA ASP A 480 6.34 35.28 19.52
C ASP A 480 5.14 35.91 18.81
N GLY A 481 5.10 37.25 18.82
CA GLY A 481 4.04 38.01 18.15
C GLY A 481 4.02 37.88 16.63
N GLU A 482 5.17 37.63 15.98
CA GLU A 482 5.24 37.44 14.51
C GLU A 482 4.58 36.11 14.13
N MET A 483 4.88 35.03 14.86
CA MET A 483 4.23 33.73 14.65
C MET A 483 2.74 33.74 15.02
N MET A 484 2.38 34.42 16.12
CA MET A 484 1.00 34.55 16.57
C MET A 484 0.08 35.20 15.53
N THR A 485 0.62 36.15 14.76
CA THR A 485 -0.12 36.88 13.73
C THR A 485 0.18 36.42 12.31
N ALA A 486 0.93 35.30 12.15
CA ALA A 486 1.39 34.82 10.84
C ALA A 486 0.26 34.56 9.83
N LYS A 487 -0.94 34.23 10.33
CA LYS A 487 -2.14 33.90 9.56
C LYS A 487 -3.33 34.82 9.87
N THR A 488 -3.06 36.09 10.18
CA THR A 488 -4.09 37.14 10.29
C THR A 488 -4.02 38.11 9.10
N GLY A 489 -5.08 38.89 8.87
CA GLY A 489 -5.15 39.83 7.74
C GLY A 489 -5.15 39.15 6.37
N GLN A 490 -4.42 39.73 5.39
CA GLN A 490 -4.36 39.26 3.99
C GLN A 490 -3.27 38.22 3.71
N TRP A 491 -2.87 37.43 4.71
CA TRP A 491 -1.77 36.46 4.61
C TRP A 491 -1.97 35.43 3.48
N PHE A 492 -3.20 35.10 3.12
CA PHE A 492 -3.52 34.15 2.04
C PHE A 492 -3.14 34.68 0.65
N GLU A 493 -3.01 35.99 0.48
CA GLU A 493 -2.52 36.63 -0.75
C GLU A 493 -1.01 36.84 -0.72
N THR A 494 -0.48 37.33 0.41
CA THR A 494 0.93 37.71 0.54
C THR A 494 1.85 36.53 0.85
N TYR A 495 1.39 35.60 1.69
CA TYR A 495 2.12 34.44 2.17
C TYR A 495 1.31 33.13 2.02
N PRO A 496 0.80 32.81 0.81
CA PRO A 496 -0.13 31.68 0.61
C PRO A 496 0.40 30.32 1.07
N TRP A 497 1.72 30.15 1.09
CA TRP A 497 2.39 28.92 1.52
C TRP A 497 2.20 28.61 3.01
N ARG A 498 1.88 29.61 3.85
CA ARG A 498 1.56 29.41 5.27
C ARG A 498 0.31 28.55 5.49
N SER A 499 -0.49 28.31 4.44
CA SER A 499 -1.60 27.36 4.48
C SER A 499 -1.15 25.90 4.59
N ASN A 500 0.13 25.61 4.36
CA ASN A 500 0.67 24.25 4.44
C ASN A 500 0.91 23.77 5.87
N ALA A 501 0.83 24.67 6.86
CA ALA A 501 0.97 24.33 8.27
C ALA A 501 -0.16 24.92 9.11
N ASN A 502 -0.59 24.15 10.12
CA ASN A 502 -1.36 24.68 11.24
C ASN A 502 -0.36 25.20 12.29
N ASN A 503 -0.62 26.38 12.84
CA ASN A 503 0.27 26.98 13.84
C ASN A 503 -0.30 26.74 15.24
N SER A 504 0.54 26.34 16.19
CA SER A 504 0.12 26.13 17.57
C SER A 504 1.14 26.71 18.56
N VAL A 505 0.62 27.41 19.56
CA VAL A 505 1.43 27.99 20.62
C VAL A 505 1.76 26.93 21.66
N VAL A 506 3.04 26.87 22.07
CA VAL A 506 3.49 25.96 23.13
C VAL A 506 3.23 26.60 24.49
N LEU A 507 2.45 25.91 25.32
CA LEU A 507 2.06 26.31 26.67
C LEU A 507 2.68 25.34 27.68
N VAL A 508 3.79 25.75 28.28
CA VAL A 508 4.51 24.93 29.26
C VAL A 508 3.88 25.11 30.65
N ASP A 509 3.53 24.02 31.35
CA ASP A 509 2.91 24.13 32.68
C ASP A 509 3.76 24.99 33.63
N GLY A 510 3.08 25.91 34.34
CA GLY A 510 3.72 26.88 35.22
C GLY A 510 4.42 28.07 34.55
N GLN A 511 4.45 28.16 33.20
CA GLN A 511 5.09 29.28 32.47
C GLN A 511 4.10 30.25 31.79
N PHE A 512 2.80 30.08 32.01
CA PHE A 512 1.75 30.97 31.53
C PHE A 512 0.66 31.08 32.59
N ASP A 513 -0.08 32.18 32.59
CA ASP A 513 -1.21 32.39 33.48
C ASP A 513 -2.56 32.46 32.72
N LYS A 514 -3.63 32.73 33.47
CA LYS A 514 -4.98 32.81 32.90
C LYS A 514 -5.13 34.01 31.96
N GLU A 515 -4.40 35.10 32.19
CA GLU A 515 -4.46 36.30 31.36
C GLU A 515 -3.80 36.03 30.00
N ASP A 516 -2.64 35.37 30.00
CA ASP A 516 -2.01 34.86 28.78
C ASP A 516 -2.94 33.95 27.98
N PHE A 517 -3.57 32.98 28.66
CA PHE A 517 -4.49 32.07 28.02
C PHE A 517 -5.73 32.79 27.46
N ASP A 518 -6.33 33.71 28.20
CA ASP A 518 -7.50 34.48 27.76
C ASP A 518 -7.20 35.34 26.52
N ARG A 519 -5.99 35.92 26.45
CA ARG A 519 -5.52 36.66 25.28
C ARG A 519 -5.38 35.76 24.07
N LEU A 520 -4.75 34.59 24.22
CA LEU A 520 -4.62 33.61 23.13
C LEU A 520 -5.98 33.11 22.67
N PHE A 521 -6.85 32.75 23.61
CA PHE A 521 -8.19 32.24 23.34
C PHE A 521 -9.02 33.23 22.52
N SER A 522 -8.88 34.53 22.80
CA SER A 522 -9.54 35.58 22.03
C SER A 522 -9.08 35.60 20.57
N SER A 523 -7.79 35.43 20.31
CA SER A 523 -7.24 35.32 18.94
C SER A 523 -7.77 34.07 18.23
N THR A 524 -7.73 32.91 18.88
CA THR A 524 -8.23 31.65 18.31
C THR A 524 -9.72 31.74 17.99
N LYS A 525 -10.52 32.40 18.85
CA LYS A 525 -11.94 32.63 18.59
C LYS A 525 -12.18 33.50 17.36
N GLU A 526 -11.36 34.52 17.14
CA GLU A 526 -11.52 35.46 16.03
C GLU A 526 -11.02 34.90 14.69
N PHE A 527 -9.88 34.20 14.70
CA PHE A 527 -9.17 33.80 13.48
C PHE A 527 -9.10 32.29 13.24
N GLY A 528 -9.52 31.46 14.21
CA GLY A 528 -9.39 30.00 14.18
C GLY A 528 -7.97 29.48 14.50
N GLU A 529 -6.99 30.37 14.65
CA GLU A 529 -5.60 30.06 14.99
C GLU A 529 -5.02 31.13 15.95
N PRO A 530 -3.95 30.82 16.71
CA PRO A 530 -3.25 29.53 16.78
C PRO A 530 -4.03 28.46 17.55
N GLY A 531 -3.69 27.19 17.33
CA GLY A 531 -4.07 26.09 18.22
C GLY A 531 -3.27 26.10 19.52
N PHE A 532 -3.69 25.30 20.50
CA PHE A 532 -3.01 25.16 21.79
C PHE A 532 -2.26 23.83 21.86
N TYR A 533 -1.00 23.87 22.31
CA TYR A 533 -0.24 22.68 22.67
C TYR A 533 0.28 22.79 24.10
N PHE A 534 -0.34 22.03 25.01
CA PHE A 534 0.05 21.96 26.41
C PHE A 534 1.12 20.88 26.61
N THR A 535 2.17 21.20 27.35
CA THR A 535 3.29 20.29 27.61
C THR A 535 3.98 20.62 28.93
N ASP A 536 4.67 19.65 29.52
CA ASP A 536 5.60 19.89 30.63
C ASP A 536 7.04 20.12 30.14
N ASN A 537 7.31 19.80 28.86
CA ASN A 537 8.63 19.89 28.26
C ASN A 537 8.57 20.65 26.91
N PRO A 538 9.25 21.81 26.78
CA PRO A 538 9.24 22.60 25.55
C PRO A 538 9.96 21.95 24.37
N ASP A 539 10.76 20.91 24.59
CA ASP A 539 11.45 20.17 23.52
C ASP A 539 10.64 18.98 22.99
N VAL A 540 9.53 18.66 23.65
CA VAL A 540 8.57 17.64 23.20
C VAL A 540 7.50 18.35 22.37
N GLY A 541 7.06 17.69 21.31
CA GLY A 541 6.03 18.23 20.43
C GLY A 541 5.02 17.18 20.00
N ILE A 542 4.33 17.50 18.92
CA ILE A 542 3.20 16.72 18.43
C ILE A 542 3.28 16.58 16.91
N ASN A 543 2.80 15.46 16.41
CA ASN A 543 2.69 15.23 14.98
C ASN A 543 1.59 16.12 14.35
N PRO A 544 1.58 16.32 13.01
CA PRO A 544 0.59 17.15 12.33
C PRO A 544 -0.87 16.71 12.49
N CYS A 545 -1.12 15.46 12.85
CA CYS A 545 -2.47 14.96 13.11
C CYS A 545 -2.96 15.26 14.53
N GLY A 546 -2.07 15.61 15.47
CA GLY A 546 -2.42 16.10 16.80
C GLY A 546 -2.61 15.02 17.88
N GLU A 547 -2.30 13.75 17.60
CA GLU A 547 -2.49 12.63 18.53
C GLU A 547 -1.19 12.03 19.07
N ALA A 548 -0.07 12.20 18.37
CA ALA A 548 1.19 11.56 18.75
C ALA A 548 2.14 12.59 19.37
N CYS A 549 2.34 12.49 20.68
CA CYS A 549 3.41 13.16 21.39
C CYS A 549 4.77 12.55 21.07
N LEU A 550 5.71 13.40 20.67
CA LEU A 550 7.00 13.02 20.11
C LEU A 550 8.14 13.80 20.77
N ASN A 551 9.09 13.08 21.35
CA ASN A 551 10.33 13.58 21.93
C ASN A 551 11.52 13.34 20.97
N PRO A 552 11.95 14.35 20.21
CA PRO A 552 13.05 14.25 19.26
C PRO A 552 14.43 14.41 19.91
N VAL A 553 14.53 14.43 21.24
CA VAL A 553 15.78 14.62 21.97
C VAL A 553 16.34 13.28 22.43
N LEU A 554 17.64 13.08 22.22
CA LEU A 554 18.41 11.94 22.70
C LEU A 554 19.48 12.44 23.67
N GLU A 555 19.56 11.83 24.84
CA GLU A 555 20.70 11.99 25.74
C GLU A 555 21.83 11.05 25.30
N VAL A 556 23.04 11.61 25.20
CA VAL A 556 24.23 10.87 24.81
C VAL A 556 24.77 10.11 26.02
N THR A 557 24.82 8.79 25.92
CA THR A 557 25.33 7.88 26.95
C THR A 557 26.60 7.21 26.48
N GLU A 558 27.33 6.53 27.37
CA GLU A 558 28.49 5.72 26.96
C GLU A 558 28.12 4.65 25.93
N GLU A 559 26.92 4.08 26.03
CA GLU A 559 26.43 3.02 25.13
C GLU A 559 26.14 3.51 23.71
N ASN A 560 25.65 4.75 23.56
CA ASN A 560 25.22 5.28 22.27
C ASN A 560 26.19 6.28 21.64
N LEU A 561 27.25 6.69 22.36
CA LEU A 561 28.18 7.75 21.95
C LEU A 561 28.78 7.52 20.56
N ASP A 562 29.28 6.31 20.30
CA ASP A 562 29.92 5.98 19.01
C ASP A 562 28.91 6.13 17.86
N ARG A 563 27.70 5.59 18.03
CA ARG A 563 26.62 5.74 17.04
C ARG A 563 26.17 7.18 16.87
N VAL A 564 26.15 8.00 17.92
CA VAL A 564 25.80 9.44 17.84
C VAL A 564 26.88 10.21 17.07
N ARG A 565 28.16 9.88 17.28
CA ARG A 565 29.29 10.48 16.56
C ARG A 565 29.37 10.02 15.11
N GLU A 566 28.90 8.82 14.82
CA GLU A 566 28.76 8.30 13.47
C GLU A 566 27.73 9.10 12.68
N SER A 567 28.21 9.83 11.67
CA SER A 567 27.40 10.14 10.50
C SER A 567 27.40 8.88 9.64
N ARG A 568 26.26 8.20 9.50
CA ARG A 568 26.08 7.15 8.48
C ARG A 568 26.10 7.79 7.09
N ASP A 569 27.28 8.20 6.61
CA ASP A 569 27.82 7.84 5.28
C ASP A 569 29.00 8.75 4.85
N HIS A 570 30.21 8.20 4.98
CA HIS A 570 31.36 8.58 4.15
C HIS A 570 31.26 8.04 2.70
N LEU A 571 30.23 7.24 2.38
CA LEU A 571 30.08 6.54 1.10
C LEU A 571 29.15 7.24 0.10
N LEU A 572 28.32 8.22 0.52
CA LEU A 572 27.36 8.93 -0.34
C LEU A 572 27.47 10.47 -0.27
N ALA A 573 28.70 10.96 -0.11
CA ALA A 573 29.11 12.35 0.17
C ALA A 573 29.22 12.65 1.67
N PRO A 574 30.31 13.31 2.14
CA PRO A 574 30.73 13.45 3.54
C PRO A 574 29.82 14.34 4.43
N CYS A 575 28.53 14.41 4.09
CA CYS A 575 27.63 15.46 4.51
C CYS A 575 26.16 14.99 4.64
N ARG A 576 25.85 13.70 4.40
CA ARG A 576 24.53 13.13 4.67
C ARG A 576 24.49 12.56 6.10
N GLY A 577 23.38 12.80 6.80
CA GLY A 577 23.16 12.36 8.20
C GLY A 577 23.49 13.41 9.27
N ASN A 578 22.69 13.42 10.34
CA ASN A 578 22.80 14.29 11.52
C ASN A 578 23.80 13.75 12.57
N GLY A 579 24.93 13.19 12.15
CA GLY A 579 25.97 12.78 13.10
C GLY A 579 26.46 14.00 13.90
N PHE A 580 26.79 13.78 15.17
CA PHE A 580 27.37 14.80 16.05
C PHE A 580 28.80 14.37 16.43
N PRO A 581 29.81 14.58 15.56
CA PRO A 581 31.17 14.08 15.78
C PRO A 581 31.80 14.54 17.11
N ASP A 582 31.43 15.75 17.53
CA ASP A 582 31.94 16.39 18.74
C ASP A 582 31.11 16.09 20.00
N ALA A 583 30.07 15.25 19.90
CA ALA A 583 29.20 14.90 21.02
C ALA A 583 29.99 14.24 22.17
N LYS A 584 29.53 14.49 23.40
CA LYS A 584 30.08 13.94 24.64
C LYS A 584 28.97 13.33 25.47
N VAL A 585 29.33 12.39 26.34
CA VAL A 585 28.38 11.82 27.31
C VAL A 585 27.75 12.93 28.14
N GLY A 586 26.43 12.90 28.27
CA GLY A 586 25.61 13.93 28.91
C GLY A 586 25.10 15.04 27.98
N ASP A 587 25.60 15.11 26.74
CA ASP A 587 25.05 16.03 25.74
C ASP A 587 23.61 15.63 25.36
N LYS A 588 22.82 16.62 24.95
CA LYS A 588 21.49 16.41 24.35
C LYS A 588 21.56 16.73 22.87
N VAL A 589 21.36 15.72 22.04
CA VAL A 589 21.33 15.82 20.58
C VAL A 589 19.92 15.61 20.05
N THR A 590 19.64 16.10 18.83
CA THR A 590 18.29 16.11 18.27
C THR A 590 18.22 15.41 16.91
N GLY A 591 17.13 14.67 16.71
CA GLY A 591 16.83 13.97 15.46
C GLY A 591 15.34 14.03 15.16
N TRP A 592 14.81 13.00 14.53
CA TRP A 592 13.37 12.85 14.27
C TRP A 592 12.79 11.70 15.06
N GLN A 593 11.57 11.88 15.56
CA GLN A 593 10.73 10.79 16.06
C GLN A 593 9.46 10.71 15.21
N PHE A 594 8.85 9.52 15.16
CA PHE A 594 7.75 9.19 14.27
C PHE A 594 6.50 8.78 15.03
N CYS A 595 5.34 9.06 14.44
CA CYS A 595 4.13 8.36 14.82
C CYS A 595 4.01 7.04 14.05
N ASP A 596 3.60 6.00 14.75
CA ASP A 596 3.24 4.71 14.18
C ASP A 596 1.79 4.43 14.56
N LEU A 597 0.92 4.23 13.58
CA LEU A 597 -0.53 4.24 13.79
C LEU A 597 -1.17 3.01 13.15
N SER A 598 -1.99 2.36 13.95
CA SER A 598 -2.91 1.30 13.55
C SER A 598 -4.30 1.68 14.05
N GLU A 599 -5.34 1.52 13.24
CA GLU A 599 -6.68 2.01 13.60
C GLU A 599 -7.73 0.90 13.53
N THR A 600 -8.56 0.82 14.57
CA THR A 600 -9.69 -0.12 14.66
C THR A 600 -10.99 0.55 14.22
N ASN A 601 -11.85 -0.19 13.52
CA ASN A 601 -13.20 0.26 13.17
C ASN A 601 -14.15 0.06 14.36
N ALA A 602 -14.32 1.11 15.16
CA ALA A 602 -15.14 1.06 16.36
C ALA A 602 -16.65 0.94 16.08
N ALA A 603 -17.11 1.29 14.87
CA ALA A 603 -18.51 1.10 14.48
C ALA A 603 -18.93 -0.38 14.36
N LEU A 604 -17.97 -1.31 14.39
CA LEU A 604 -18.24 -2.74 14.38
C LEU A 604 -18.26 -3.37 15.77
N PHE A 605 -18.01 -2.60 16.84
CA PHE A 605 -17.99 -3.11 18.20
C PHE A 605 -19.42 -3.32 18.70
N LYS A 606 -19.85 -4.60 18.77
CA LYS A 606 -21.16 -4.96 19.33
C LYS A 606 -21.02 -5.50 20.74
N THR A 607 -19.86 -6.10 21.03
CA THR A 607 -19.51 -6.71 22.30
C THR A 607 -18.13 -6.24 22.76
N LYS A 608 -17.82 -6.51 24.03
CA LYS A 608 -16.49 -6.28 24.59
C LYS A 608 -15.43 -7.09 23.84
N GLU A 609 -15.74 -8.33 23.49
CA GLU A 609 -14.86 -9.25 22.80
C GLU A 609 -14.45 -8.70 21.42
N ASP A 610 -15.41 -8.16 20.65
CA ASP A 610 -15.13 -7.52 19.35
C ASP A 610 -14.09 -6.39 19.48
N MET A 611 -14.25 -5.54 20.51
CA MET A 611 -13.34 -4.44 20.80
C MET A 611 -11.94 -4.98 21.16
N LEU A 612 -11.86 -5.94 22.08
CA LEU A 612 -10.58 -6.48 22.54
C LEU A 612 -9.82 -7.21 21.43
N ASP A 613 -10.50 -7.98 20.57
CA ASP A 613 -9.89 -8.66 19.43
C ASP A 613 -9.34 -7.67 18.40
N ALA A 614 -10.09 -6.61 18.08
CA ALA A 614 -9.63 -5.56 17.18
C ALA A 614 -8.40 -4.82 17.75
N MET A 615 -8.40 -4.52 19.06
CA MET A 615 -7.29 -3.85 19.74
C MET A 615 -6.02 -4.72 19.75
N LYS A 616 -6.18 -6.02 19.97
CA LYS A 616 -5.08 -6.98 19.90
C LYS A 616 -4.49 -7.01 18.48
N ALA A 617 -5.33 -7.13 17.46
CA ALA A 617 -4.88 -7.15 16.07
C ALA A 617 -4.13 -5.86 15.67
N ALA A 618 -4.68 -4.71 16.05
CA ALA A 618 -4.05 -3.41 15.82
C ALA A 618 -2.69 -3.29 16.54
N SER A 619 -2.60 -3.76 17.80
CA SER A 619 -1.34 -3.79 18.56
C SER A 619 -0.27 -4.66 17.87
N ILE A 620 -0.65 -5.82 17.34
CA ILE A 620 0.28 -6.68 16.56
C ILE A 620 0.81 -5.91 15.34
N ILE A 621 -0.08 -5.31 14.56
CA ILE A 621 0.29 -4.56 13.34
C ILE A 621 1.22 -3.39 13.68
N GLY A 622 0.85 -2.56 14.65
CA GLY A 622 1.70 -1.45 15.08
C GLY A 622 3.06 -1.92 15.60
N THR A 623 3.12 -3.03 16.33
CA THR A 623 4.40 -3.56 16.81
C THR A 623 5.31 -4.03 15.67
N LEU A 624 4.74 -4.63 14.60
CA LEU A 624 5.50 -4.99 13.41
C LEU A 624 5.97 -3.76 12.64
N GLN A 625 5.17 -2.69 12.58
CA GLN A 625 5.54 -1.42 11.95
C GLN A 625 6.69 -0.74 12.69
N ALA A 626 6.71 -0.82 14.03
CA ALA A 626 7.75 -0.22 14.88
C ALA A 626 9.17 -0.78 14.64
N ALA A 627 9.29 -1.95 13.99
CA ALA A 627 10.59 -2.56 13.66
C ALA A 627 11.34 -1.81 12.52
N TYR A 628 10.64 -1.05 11.67
CA TYR A 628 11.23 -0.41 10.49
C TYR A 628 11.99 0.89 10.85
N THR A 629 13.22 0.74 11.35
CA THR A 629 14.00 1.85 11.94
C THR A 629 15.34 2.13 11.25
N ASP A 630 15.56 1.65 10.01
CA ASP A 630 16.74 2.01 9.21
C ASP A 630 16.51 3.33 8.47
N PHE A 631 17.21 4.40 8.86
CA PHE A 631 16.99 5.77 8.36
C PHE A 631 18.29 6.41 7.84
N PRO A 632 18.89 5.89 6.76
CA PRO A 632 20.20 6.34 6.28
C PRO A 632 20.25 7.85 5.99
N TYR A 633 19.19 8.45 5.44
CA TYR A 633 19.17 9.90 5.18
C TYR A 633 19.06 10.75 6.45
N LEU A 634 18.31 10.28 7.45
CA LEU A 634 18.07 11.04 8.69
C LEU A 634 19.13 10.80 9.77
N GLY A 635 19.98 9.79 9.59
CA GLY A 635 21.09 9.47 10.46
C GLY A 635 20.72 8.71 11.75
N SER A 636 21.76 8.24 12.43
CA SER A 636 21.72 7.35 13.59
C SER A 636 20.94 7.90 14.78
N VAL A 637 20.98 9.21 15.01
CA VAL A 637 20.27 9.84 16.13
C VAL A 637 18.75 9.63 16.00
N SER A 638 18.19 9.79 14.79
CA SER A 638 16.76 9.55 14.54
C SER A 638 16.39 8.06 14.72
N GLU A 639 17.29 7.15 14.31
CA GLU A 639 17.11 5.71 14.53
C GLU A 639 17.11 5.36 16.02
N LEU A 640 18.06 5.91 16.79
CA LEU A 640 18.18 5.68 18.23
C LEU A 640 16.96 6.23 18.98
N ILE A 641 16.49 7.43 18.64
CA ILE A 641 15.27 8.02 19.23
C ILE A 641 14.06 7.12 18.95
N THR A 642 13.94 6.63 17.72
CA THR A 642 12.79 5.80 17.31
C THR A 642 12.85 4.41 17.97
N ARG A 643 14.02 3.78 18.03
CA ARG A 643 14.22 2.49 18.71
C ARG A 643 14.07 2.58 20.22
N ARG A 644 14.47 3.70 20.84
CA ARG A 644 14.36 3.90 22.31
C ARG A 644 12.93 3.70 22.78
N GLU A 645 11.98 4.32 22.09
CA GLU A 645 10.58 4.33 22.52
C GLU A 645 9.66 3.44 21.70
N ALA A 646 10.09 2.97 20.51
CA ALA A 646 9.37 2.06 19.62
C ALA A 646 7.85 2.34 19.58
N LEU A 647 7.50 3.63 19.49
CA LEU A 647 6.14 4.10 19.74
C LEU A 647 5.14 3.41 18.83
N ILE A 648 3.98 3.04 19.39
CA ILE A 648 2.82 2.61 18.61
C ILE A 648 1.59 3.44 19.04
N GLY A 649 0.61 3.50 18.16
CA GLY A 649 -0.59 4.29 18.36
C GLY A 649 -1.82 3.54 17.88
N VAL A 650 -2.37 2.69 18.75
CA VAL A 650 -3.62 1.98 18.52
C VAL A 650 -4.78 2.98 18.69
N SER A 651 -5.35 3.42 17.57
CA SER A 651 -6.43 4.39 17.47
C SER A 651 -7.79 3.71 17.25
N MET A 652 -8.85 4.38 17.68
CA MET A 652 -10.25 4.03 17.37
C MET A 652 -10.85 5.08 16.45
N THR A 653 -11.39 4.68 15.30
CA THR A 653 -12.28 5.54 14.48
C THR A 653 -13.70 5.01 14.51
N GLY A 654 -14.67 5.91 14.60
CA GLY A 654 -16.09 5.56 14.72
C GLY A 654 -16.53 5.37 16.17
N MET A 655 -15.87 6.00 17.14
CA MET A 655 -16.18 5.79 18.57
C MET A 655 -17.64 6.13 18.91
N VAL A 656 -18.18 7.17 18.26
CA VAL A 656 -19.57 7.62 18.42
C VAL A 656 -20.60 6.70 17.78
N ASP A 657 -20.17 5.73 16.98
CA ASP A 657 -21.05 4.71 16.40
C ASP A 657 -21.26 3.55 17.40
N SER A 658 -20.43 3.43 18.44
CA SER A 658 -20.61 2.44 19.51
C SER A 658 -20.31 3.06 20.87
N PRO A 659 -21.05 4.13 21.25
CA PRO A 659 -20.66 5.00 22.36
C PRO A 659 -20.66 4.28 23.72
N ASN A 660 -21.57 3.32 23.92
CA ASN A 660 -21.68 2.55 25.16
C ASN A 660 -20.43 1.72 25.48
N LEU A 661 -19.66 1.31 24.45
CA LEU A 661 -18.40 0.59 24.63
C LEU A 661 -17.22 1.56 24.58
N CYS A 662 -17.23 2.48 23.61
CA CYS A 662 -16.09 3.35 23.34
C CYS A 662 -15.88 4.45 24.38
N PHE A 663 -16.92 4.83 25.13
CA PHE A 663 -16.85 5.82 26.21
C PHE A 663 -17.09 5.21 27.60
N ASP A 664 -16.96 3.89 27.75
CA ASP A 664 -16.90 3.24 29.05
C ASP A 664 -15.46 3.28 29.61
N PRO A 665 -15.21 3.91 30.77
CA PRO A 665 -13.87 4.03 31.34
C PRO A 665 -13.20 2.69 31.67
N GLU A 666 -13.95 1.66 32.09
CA GLU A 666 -13.40 0.35 32.42
C GLU A 666 -12.95 -0.39 31.16
N MET A 667 -13.77 -0.36 30.11
CA MET A 667 -13.45 -0.95 28.81
C MET A 667 -12.24 -0.29 28.17
N GLN A 668 -12.15 1.04 28.19
CA GLN A 668 -10.98 1.75 27.69
C GLN A 668 -9.70 1.34 28.43
N ARG A 669 -9.72 1.28 29.77
CA ARG A 669 -8.56 0.85 30.57
C ARG A 669 -8.18 -0.60 30.30
N GLU A 670 -9.16 -1.48 30.13
CA GLU A 670 -8.91 -2.89 29.82
C GLU A 670 -8.32 -3.08 28.43
N ALA A 671 -8.86 -2.40 27.42
CA ALA A 671 -8.32 -2.39 26.07
C ALA A 671 -6.87 -1.86 26.05
N ALA A 672 -6.59 -0.75 26.73
CA ALA A 672 -5.24 -0.19 26.81
C ALA A 672 -4.24 -1.18 27.45
N ARG A 673 -4.62 -1.87 28.53
CA ARG A 673 -3.78 -2.91 29.15
C ARG A 673 -3.53 -4.08 28.21
N LEU A 674 -4.54 -4.51 27.45
CA LEU A 674 -4.39 -5.57 26.45
C LEU A 674 -3.43 -5.16 25.33
N VAL A 675 -3.52 -3.92 24.86
CA VAL A 675 -2.62 -3.36 23.84
C VAL A 675 -1.16 -3.41 24.34
N ILE A 676 -0.89 -2.94 25.56
CA ILE A 676 0.45 -2.99 26.18
C ILE A 676 0.96 -4.42 26.25
N LYS A 677 0.14 -5.34 26.80
CA LYS A 677 0.52 -6.75 26.94
C LYS A 677 0.88 -7.37 25.59
N THR A 678 0.05 -7.14 24.58
CA THR A 678 0.25 -7.66 23.23
C THR A 678 1.52 -7.10 22.60
N ASN A 679 1.76 -5.79 22.73
CA ASN A 679 2.98 -5.17 22.24
C ASN A 679 4.23 -5.76 22.91
N GLN A 680 4.22 -5.97 24.23
CA GLN A 680 5.35 -6.56 24.96
C GLN A 680 5.60 -8.04 24.59
N GLU A 681 4.57 -8.78 24.20
CA GLU A 681 4.71 -10.15 23.69
C GLU A 681 5.34 -10.13 22.29
N ILE A 682 4.74 -9.39 21.35
CA ILE A 682 5.22 -9.36 19.96
C ILE A 682 6.60 -8.69 19.83
N ALA A 683 6.86 -7.61 20.55
CA ALA A 683 8.15 -6.91 20.50
C ALA A 683 9.30 -7.83 20.93
N ARG A 684 9.05 -8.69 21.92
CA ARG A 684 10.00 -9.72 22.37
C ARG A 684 10.22 -10.79 21.31
N ASP A 685 9.16 -11.21 20.63
CA ASP A 685 9.24 -12.25 19.60
C ASP A 685 10.02 -11.77 18.35
N ILE A 686 10.02 -10.45 18.08
CA ILE A 686 10.75 -9.85 16.94
C ILE A 686 12.01 -9.07 17.34
N ASP A 687 12.45 -9.17 18.59
CA ASP A 687 13.68 -8.57 19.14
C ASP A 687 13.78 -7.04 18.97
N ILE A 688 12.70 -6.32 19.34
CA ILE A 688 12.71 -4.86 19.44
C ILE A 688 12.32 -4.41 20.85
N ASN A 689 12.62 -3.15 21.19
CA ASN A 689 12.13 -2.56 22.43
C ASN A 689 10.59 -2.51 22.43
N PRO A 690 9.94 -2.81 23.57
CA PRO A 690 8.51 -2.58 23.69
C PRO A 690 8.22 -1.07 23.64
N ALA A 691 7.03 -0.73 23.13
CA ALA A 691 6.61 0.64 22.93
C ALA A 691 6.45 1.37 24.28
N ALA A 692 7.00 2.57 24.39
CA ALA A 692 6.86 3.41 25.59
C ALA A 692 5.42 3.90 25.81
N ARG A 693 4.71 4.13 24.69
CA ARG A 693 3.30 4.54 24.63
C ARG A 693 2.64 3.79 23.49
N THR A 694 1.38 3.40 23.70
CA THR A 694 0.69 2.47 22.79
C THR A 694 -0.68 2.92 22.28
N CYS A 695 -1.34 3.84 22.96
CA CYS A 695 -2.73 4.21 22.68
C CYS A 695 -2.85 5.70 22.38
N ASN A 696 -3.63 6.06 21.36
CA ASN A 696 -3.98 7.43 21.02
C ASN A 696 -5.35 7.45 20.32
N VAL A 697 -5.87 8.62 19.98
CA VAL A 697 -7.06 8.72 19.12
C VAL A 697 -6.82 9.75 18.04
N LYS A 698 -6.88 9.28 16.78
CA LYS A 698 -6.74 10.10 15.58
C LYS A 698 -8.09 10.31 14.90
N PRO A 699 -8.41 11.53 14.43
CA PRO A 699 -9.52 11.76 13.53
C PRO A 699 -9.13 11.40 12.09
N SER A 700 -9.30 10.14 11.74
CA SER A 700 -8.94 9.66 10.41
C SER A 700 -10.00 10.00 9.35
N GLY A 701 -9.87 11.18 8.75
CA GLY A 701 -10.80 11.67 7.72
C GLY A 701 -10.89 10.79 6.47
N SER A 702 -9.82 10.13 6.02
CA SER A 702 -9.85 9.23 4.86
C SER A 702 -10.25 7.81 5.22
N THR A 703 -9.71 7.26 6.31
CA THR A 703 -10.01 5.88 6.75
C THR A 703 -11.48 5.74 7.16
N SER A 704 -12.03 6.71 7.89
CA SER A 704 -13.45 6.71 8.26
C SER A 704 -14.39 6.66 7.04
N LEU A 705 -14.03 7.30 5.93
CA LEU A 705 -14.78 7.22 4.67
C LEU A 705 -14.75 5.82 4.09
N LEU A 706 -13.56 5.21 4.02
CA LEU A 706 -13.37 3.86 3.51
C LEU A 706 -14.15 2.82 4.32
N LEU A 707 -14.21 3.00 5.64
CA LEU A 707 -14.89 2.11 6.58
C LEU A 707 -16.43 2.31 6.62
N GLY A 708 -17.01 2.90 5.58
CA GLY A 708 -18.46 3.08 5.46
C GLY A 708 -18.97 4.44 5.97
N CYS A 709 -18.15 5.48 5.88
CA CYS A 709 -18.47 6.83 6.38
C CYS A 709 -18.82 6.87 7.88
N VAL A 710 -18.10 6.10 8.69
CA VAL A 710 -18.20 6.11 10.16
C VAL A 710 -17.74 7.45 10.75
N GLY A 711 -17.99 7.66 12.05
CA GLY A 711 -17.43 8.80 12.78
C GLY A 711 -15.89 8.86 12.65
N SER A 712 -15.34 10.07 12.52
CA SER A 712 -13.88 10.24 12.34
C SER A 712 -13.18 10.34 13.70
N GLY A 713 -12.50 9.29 14.12
CA GLY A 713 -11.93 9.20 15.46
C GLY A 713 -13.02 9.25 16.53
N ILE A 714 -12.91 10.25 17.41
CA ILE A 714 -13.86 10.58 18.48
C ILE A 714 -15.05 11.45 18.02
N HIS A 715 -15.01 12.01 16.81
CA HIS A 715 -15.98 13.02 16.39
C HIS A 715 -17.36 12.44 16.11
N ALA A 716 -18.39 13.16 16.56
CA ALA A 716 -19.77 12.96 16.13
C ALA A 716 -19.95 13.12 14.62
N HIS A 717 -20.96 12.43 14.08
CA HIS A 717 -21.38 12.63 12.70
C HIS A 717 -21.87 14.05 12.47
N HIS A 718 -21.65 14.60 11.26
CA HIS A 718 -22.05 15.98 10.97
C HIS A 718 -23.56 16.21 11.15
N SER A 719 -24.37 15.25 10.70
CA SER A 719 -25.82 15.21 10.90
C SER A 719 -26.31 13.78 10.67
N ARG A 720 -27.58 13.49 10.99
CA ARG A 720 -28.18 12.17 10.74
C ARG A 720 -28.17 11.82 9.25
N ARG A 721 -28.42 12.80 8.38
CA ARG A 721 -28.39 12.67 6.92
C ARG A 721 -27.73 13.89 6.29
N TYR A 722 -26.74 13.68 5.44
CA TYR A 722 -26.04 14.77 4.76
C TYR A 722 -25.58 14.39 3.35
N PHE A 723 -25.31 15.41 2.55
CA PHE A 723 -24.64 15.26 1.27
C PHE A 723 -23.13 15.35 1.44
N ARG A 724 -22.41 14.30 1.09
CA ARG A 724 -20.95 14.32 1.00
C ARG A 724 -20.53 14.57 -0.45
N ARG A 725 -19.77 15.64 -0.66
CA ARG A 725 -19.30 16.06 -1.98
C ARG A 725 -17.82 15.73 -2.14
N ILE A 726 -17.51 14.90 -3.14
CA ILE A 726 -16.14 14.55 -3.52
C ILE A 726 -15.77 15.33 -4.78
N GLN A 727 -14.70 16.13 -4.70
CA GLN A 727 -14.17 16.82 -5.87
C GLN A 727 -13.45 15.82 -6.76
N ALA A 728 -13.75 15.83 -8.05
CA ALA A 728 -13.15 14.95 -9.03
C ALA A 728 -12.70 15.74 -10.26
N ASN A 729 -11.66 15.26 -10.93
CA ASN A 729 -11.28 15.81 -12.22
C ASN A 729 -12.37 15.40 -13.24
N PRO A 730 -12.94 16.32 -14.05
CA PRO A 730 -13.97 15.99 -15.03
C PRO A 730 -13.52 14.95 -16.08
N PHE A 731 -12.21 14.80 -16.25
CA PHE A 731 -11.63 13.82 -17.16
C PHE A 731 -11.40 12.44 -16.52
N ASP A 732 -11.53 12.34 -15.19
CA ASP A 732 -11.34 11.11 -14.42
C ASP A 732 -12.37 10.03 -14.79
N PRO A 733 -11.95 8.77 -15.01
CA PRO A 733 -12.86 7.67 -15.30
C PRO A 733 -13.98 7.48 -14.25
N VAL A 734 -13.67 7.65 -12.96
CA VAL A 734 -14.63 7.50 -11.86
C VAL A 734 -15.69 8.58 -11.95
N TYR A 735 -15.29 9.84 -12.20
CA TYR A 735 -16.24 10.93 -12.39
C TYR A 735 -17.15 10.69 -13.60
N LYS A 736 -16.56 10.28 -14.74
CA LYS A 736 -17.33 10.00 -15.96
C LYS A 736 -18.35 8.88 -15.76
N HIS A 737 -17.98 7.85 -15.01
CA HIS A 737 -18.90 6.78 -14.63
C HIS A 737 -20.09 7.33 -13.84
N PHE A 738 -19.86 8.09 -12.76
CA PHE A 738 -20.96 8.70 -12.00
C PHE A 738 -21.79 9.66 -12.85
N LYS A 739 -21.14 10.45 -13.72
CA LYS A 739 -21.85 11.39 -14.60
C LYS A 739 -22.74 10.70 -15.62
N ALA A 740 -22.29 9.56 -16.16
CA ALA A 740 -23.06 8.76 -17.12
C ALA A 740 -24.22 8.01 -16.45
N THR A 741 -23.96 7.38 -15.30
CA THR A 741 -24.95 6.55 -14.59
C THR A 741 -25.98 7.38 -13.83
N ASN A 742 -25.56 8.46 -13.17
CA ASN A 742 -26.44 9.36 -12.43
C ASN A 742 -25.97 10.82 -12.55
N PRO A 743 -26.33 11.53 -13.63
CA PRO A 743 -25.87 12.89 -13.87
C PRO A 743 -26.32 13.89 -12.79
N HIS A 744 -27.38 13.59 -12.02
CA HIS A 744 -27.87 14.43 -10.92
C HIS A 744 -26.89 14.47 -9.73
N MET A 745 -26.09 13.42 -9.53
CA MET A 745 -25.04 13.43 -8.49
C MET A 745 -23.87 14.32 -8.85
N CYS A 746 -23.70 14.67 -10.13
CA CYS A 746 -22.49 15.29 -10.65
C CYS A 746 -22.73 16.74 -11.09
N ALA A 747 -22.00 17.68 -10.52
CA ALA A 747 -22.12 19.10 -10.84
C ALA A 747 -20.75 19.73 -11.16
N PRO A 748 -20.68 20.65 -12.14
CA PRO A 748 -19.48 21.42 -12.39
C PRO A 748 -19.20 22.38 -11.24
N MET A 749 -17.93 22.54 -10.85
CA MET A 749 -17.52 23.44 -9.77
C MET A 749 -16.52 24.51 -10.24
N LYS A 750 -15.47 24.11 -10.96
CA LYS A 750 -14.43 24.95 -11.57
C LYS A 750 -14.03 24.37 -12.94
N PRO A 751 -13.35 25.12 -13.82
CA PRO A 751 -12.97 24.64 -15.16
C PRO A 751 -12.19 23.32 -15.17
N ASP A 752 -11.45 23.00 -14.11
CA ASP A 752 -10.61 21.81 -13.96
C ASP A 752 -11.12 20.84 -12.87
N ARG A 753 -12.26 21.13 -12.23
CA ARG A 753 -12.82 20.32 -11.15
C ARG A 753 -14.34 20.30 -11.14
N ASP A 754 -14.87 19.10 -11.11
CA ASP A 754 -16.29 18.82 -10.89
C ASP A 754 -16.48 18.16 -9.51
N VAL A 755 -17.72 17.90 -9.13
CA VAL A 755 -18.08 17.28 -7.85
C VAL A 755 -19.05 16.13 -8.08
N VAL A 756 -18.83 15.02 -7.35
CA VAL A 756 -19.80 13.92 -7.17
C VAL A 756 -20.42 14.02 -5.77
N THR A 757 -21.74 13.92 -5.67
CA THR A 757 -22.49 14.07 -4.42
C THR A 757 -23.08 12.74 -3.98
N PHE A 758 -22.78 12.30 -2.77
CA PHE A 758 -23.27 11.08 -2.14
C PHE A 758 -24.24 11.41 -1.01
N CYS A 759 -25.38 10.71 -0.95
CA CYS A 759 -26.25 10.70 0.21
C CYS A 759 -25.62 9.81 1.29
N VAL A 760 -25.42 10.34 2.49
CA VAL A 760 -24.88 9.59 3.63
C VAL A 760 -25.87 9.66 4.78
N GLU A 761 -26.08 8.54 5.45
CA GLU A 761 -26.93 8.42 6.65
C GLU A 761 -26.13 7.75 7.77
N ALA A 762 -26.10 8.40 8.93
CA ALA A 762 -25.42 7.89 10.12
C ALA A 762 -26.32 6.89 10.88
N PRO A 763 -25.78 5.80 11.47
CA PRO A 763 -26.56 4.77 12.17
C PRO A 763 -27.45 5.35 13.28
N GLU A 764 -28.70 4.94 13.42
CA GLU A 764 -29.69 5.57 14.33
C GLU A 764 -29.22 5.75 15.78
N HIS A 765 -28.39 4.84 16.30
CA HIS A 765 -27.83 4.85 17.65
C HIS A 765 -26.52 5.66 17.79
N SER A 766 -25.95 6.15 16.68
CA SER A 766 -24.75 6.97 16.69
C SER A 766 -25.05 8.40 17.10
N TRP A 767 -24.07 9.09 17.68
CA TRP A 767 -24.21 10.52 18.00
C TRP A 767 -23.92 11.41 16.79
N ILE A 768 -24.72 12.45 16.63
CA ILE A 768 -24.55 13.53 15.66
C ILE A 768 -24.15 14.82 16.36
N LYS A 769 -23.64 15.79 15.60
CA LYS A 769 -23.18 17.09 16.12
C LYS A 769 -24.23 17.80 16.99
N ASP A 770 -25.51 17.67 16.65
CA ASP A 770 -26.60 18.31 17.40
C ASP A 770 -26.88 17.66 18.76
N ASP A 771 -26.46 16.40 18.95
CA ASP A 771 -26.64 15.63 20.19
C ASP A 771 -25.63 16.03 21.27
N LEU A 772 -24.54 16.73 20.90
CA LEU A 772 -23.45 17.07 21.80
C LEU A 772 -23.22 18.59 21.87
N SER A 773 -23.12 19.09 23.09
CA SER A 773 -22.54 20.40 23.37
C SER A 773 -21.02 20.39 23.21
N ALA A 774 -20.42 21.57 23.14
CA ALA A 774 -18.96 21.71 23.13
C ALA A 774 -18.34 21.14 24.42
N ILE A 775 -19.03 21.28 25.55
CA ILE A 775 -18.57 20.77 26.85
C ILE A 775 -18.64 19.24 26.90
N GLU A 776 -19.75 18.63 26.49
CA GLU A 776 -19.84 17.16 26.44
C GLU A 776 -18.77 16.55 25.53
N SER A 777 -18.50 17.20 24.39
CA SER A 777 -17.40 16.80 23.50
C SER A 777 -16.03 16.87 24.18
N LEU A 778 -15.78 17.91 24.98
CA LEU A 778 -14.55 18.05 25.77
C LEU A 778 -14.46 17.02 26.90
N GLU A 779 -15.58 16.71 27.56
CA GLU A 779 -15.64 15.68 28.60
C GLU A 779 -15.31 14.29 28.02
N MET A 780 -15.78 13.97 26.82
CA MET A 780 -15.41 12.74 26.10
C MET A 780 -13.90 12.67 25.82
N VAL A 781 -13.29 13.81 25.43
CA VAL A 781 -11.85 13.92 25.20
C VAL A 781 -11.08 13.67 26.50
N VAL A 782 -11.47 14.32 27.61
CA VAL A 782 -10.84 14.14 28.92
C VAL A 782 -11.00 12.70 29.41
N LEU A 783 -12.21 12.12 29.30
CA LEU A 783 -12.47 10.74 29.66
C LEU A 783 -11.55 9.79 28.89
N THR A 784 -11.41 9.99 27.59
CA THR A 784 -10.58 9.13 26.73
C THR A 784 -9.09 9.33 27.00
N GLN A 785 -8.65 10.57 27.25
CA GLN A 785 -7.27 10.85 27.61
C GLN A 785 -6.88 10.14 28.91
N GLU A 786 -7.73 10.22 29.95
CA GLU A 786 -7.45 9.62 31.25
C GLU A 786 -7.51 8.09 31.21
N ASN A 787 -8.50 7.52 30.52
CA ASN A 787 -8.80 6.10 30.65
C ASN A 787 -8.17 5.23 29.56
N TYR A 788 -8.08 5.71 28.33
CA TYR A 788 -7.46 4.97 27.22
C TYR A 788 -5.99 5.36 27.03
N VAL A 789 -5.72 6.66 26.84
CA VAL A 789 -4.40 7.12 26.41
C VAL A 789 -3.35 7.05 27.52
N LYS A 790 -3.64 7.60 28.71
CA LYS A 790 -2.72 7.51 29.86
C LYS A 790 -2.52 6.06 30.32
N SER A 791 -3.58 5.24 30.34
CA SER A 791 -3.49 3.81 30.63
C SER A 791 -2.67 3.02 29.60
N GLY A 792 -2.55 3.54 28.37
CA GLY A 792 -1.70 3.01 27.30
C GLY A 792 -0.25 3.51 27.36
N THR A 793 0.18 4.17 28.45
CA THR A 793 1.57 4.56 28.66
C THR A 793 2.29 3.44 29.43
N ALA A 794 3.11 2.65 28.72
CA ALA A 794 3.77 1.48 29.29
C ALA A 794 5.07 1.82 30.04
N PHE A 795 5.84 2.79 29.54
CA PHE A 795 7.13 3.19 30.10
C PHE A 795 7.27 4.70 30.13
N ASP A 796 6.95 5.31 31.27
CA ASP A 796 7.09 6.75 31.48
C ASP A 796 8.55 7.19 31.65
N THR A 797 9.48 6.25 31.88
CA THR A 797 10.89 6.55 32.18
C THR A 797 11.65 7.20 31.02
N TYR A 798 11.29 6.94 29.77
CA TYR A 798 12.00 7.51 28.60
C TYR A 798 11.66 8.99 28.37
N SER A 799 10.41 9.35 28.62
CA SER A 799 9.90 10.72 28.48
C SER A 799 8.85 10.97 29.57
N PRO A 800 9.28 11.26 30.81
CA PRO A 800 8.37 11.39 31.94
C PRO A 800 7.30 12.46 31.72
N GLY A 801 6.05 12.12 32.06
CA GLY A 801 4.89 13.00 31.89
C GLY A 801 4.42 13.16 30.43
N CYS A 802 5.10 12.52 29.47
CA CYS A 802 4.70 12.57 28.08
C CYS A 802 3.75 11.41 27.77
N HIS A 803 2.52 11.76 27.41
CA HIS A 803 1.52 10.83 26.89
C HIS A 803 1.18 11.18 25.45
N HIS A 804 0.66 10.24 24.67
CA HIS A 804 -0.03 10.58 23.44
C HIS A 804 -1.29 11.42 23.73
N GLY A 805 -2.04 11.76 22.69
CA GLY A 805 -3.21 12.63 22.76
C GLY A 805 -4.45 12.04 22.13
N VAL A 806 -5.57 12.70 22.42
CA VAL A 806 -6.85 12.53 21.72
C VAL A 806 -7.01 13.71 20.78
N SER A 807 -6.70 13.53 19.50
CA SER A 807 -6.84 14.60 18.51
C SER A 807 -8.31 14.88 18.22
N ASN A 808 -8.69 16.14 18.33
CA ASN A 808 -10.06 16.59 18.24
C ASN A 808 -10.18 18.02 17.70
N THR A 809 -11.34 18.31 17.10
CA THR A 809 -11.81 19.64 16.75
C THR A 809 -13.15 19.83 17.43
N ILE A 810 -13.20 20.76 18.38
CA ILE A 810 -14.42 21.07 19.12
C ILE A 810 -15.18 22.16 18.36
N MET A 811 -16.41 21.85 17.99
CA MET A 811 -17.34 22.81 17.42
C MET A 811 -17.96 23.62 18.56
N VAL A 812 -17.86 24.95 18.50
CA VAL A 812 -18.29 25.83 19.60
C VAL A 812 -19.43 26.73 19.15
N ARG A 813 -20.60 26.61 19.80
CA ARG A 813 -21.73 27.51 19.58
C ARG A 813 -21.45 28.88 20.17
N LYS A 814 -22.15 29.91 19.69
CA LYS A 814 -21.89 31.32 20.03
C LYS A 814 -21.95 31.59 21.54
N GLU A 815 -22.85 30.91 22.25
CA GLU A 815 -23.08 31.00 23.69
C GLU A 815 -22.14 30.14 24.55
N GLU A 816 -21.42 29.19 23.95
CA GLU A 816 -20.59 28.21 24.68
C GLU A 816 -19.15 28.68 24.89
N TRP A 817 -18.66 29.65 24.10
CA TRP A 817 -17.27 30.10 24.11
C TRP A 817 -16.72 30.41 25.51
N GLY A 818 -17.51 31.06 26.37
CA GLY A 818 -17.09 31.37 27.75
C GLY A 818 -16.86 30.11 28.59
N LYS A 819 -17.81 29.17 28.55
CA LYS A 819 -17.72 27.90 29.26
C LYS A 819 -16.58 27.03 28.74
N VAL A 820 -16.40 26.98 27.41
CA VAL A 820 -15.30 26.24 26.76
C VAL A 820 -13.94 26.78 27.22
N LYS A 821 -13.78 28.11 27.27
CA LYS A 821 -12.55 28.75 27.75
C LYS A 821 -12.21 28.32 29.17
N ASP A 822 -13.19 28.35 30.07
CA ASP A 822 -12.98 28.01 31.47
C ASP A 822 -12.75 26.51 31.65
N PHE A 823 -13.49 25.66 30.93
CA PHE A 823 -13.27 24.22 30.94
C PHE A 823 -11.86 23.84 30.49
N ILE A 824 -11.38 24.38 29.36
CA ILE A 824 -10.03 24.10 28.85
C ILE A 824 -8.98 24.52 29.86
N TRP A 825 -9.15 25.71 30.46
CA TRP A 825 -8.24 26.18 31.49
C TRP A 825 -8.20 25.23 32.68
N ASP A 826 -9.35 24.81 33.20
CA ASP A 826 -9.44 23.95 34.38
C ASP A 826 -8.89 22.53 34.11
N HIS A 827 -9.01 22.04 32.87
CA HIS A 827 -8.60 20.69 32.47
C HIS A 827 -7.31 20.66 31.61
N ARG A 828 -6.56 21.76 31.52
CA ARG A 828 -5.38 21.89 30.64
C ARG A 828 -4.30 20.82 30.82
N ARG A 829 -4.21 20.20 32.00
CA ARG A 829 -3.27 19.08 32.29
C ARG A 829 -3.72 17.74 31.71
N CYS A 830 -4.97 17.64 31.29
CA CYS A 830 -5.60 16.48 30.68
C CYS A 830 -5.83 16.70 29.18
N LEU A 831 -5.40 17.82 28.63
CA LEU A 831 -5.54 18.19 27.22
C LEU A 831 -4.15 18.41 26.66
N GLN A 832 -3.86 17.88 25.48
CA GLN A 832 -2.54 18.02 24.86
C GLN A 832 -2.59 18.99 23.68
N GLY A 833 -3.23 18.59 22.57
CA GLY A 833 -3.51 19.43 21.41
C GLY A 833 -5.00 19.68 21.27
N LEU A 834 -5.39 20.94 21.06
CA LEU A 834 -6.81 21.30 20.94
C LEU A 834 -7.06 22.31 19.83
N THR A 835 -8.04 22.01 18.97
CA THR A 835 -8.51 22.88 17.90
C THR A 835 -9.96 23.28 18.15
N LEU A 836 -10.26 24.57 18.05
CA LEU A 836 -11.62 25.10 18.19
C LEU A 836 -12.11 25.64 16.85
N LEU A 837 -13.37 25.37 16.52
CA LEU A 837 -14.00 25.94 15.34
C LEU A 837 -15.38 26.49 15.71
N GLY A 838 -15.61 27.76 15.41
CA GLY A 838 -16.92 28.39 15.63
C GLY A 838 -17.97 27.82 14.67
N GLU A 839 -19.19 27.62 15.17
CA GLU A 839 -20.34 27.38 14.31
C GLU A 839 -20.72 28.70 13.61
N PHE A 840 -20.76 28.65 12.27
CA PHE A 840 -21.06 29.80 11.41
C PHE A 840 -22.55 29.92 11.11
#